data_AF-A0A1W0WKI8-F1
#
_entry.id   AF-A0A1W0WKI8-F1
#
_cell.length_a   1.000
_cell.length_b   1.000
_cell.length_c   1.000
_cell.angle_alpha   90.00
_cell.angle_beta   90.00
_cell.angle_gamma   90.00
#
_symmetry.space_group_name_H-M   'P 1'
#
loop_
_entity.id
_entity.type
_entity.pdbx_description
1 polymer ?
#
loop_
_entity_poly.entity_id
_entity_poly.type
_entity_poly.pdbx_seq_one_letter_code
_entity_poly.pdbx_strand_id
1 'polypeptide(L)'
;MVLGKNYKVYHKPADSQRPFSLIVEASRGPGHSEALYFESGVITTLSTEDFAGLKPAHTKILDAYALLGVLTYNAGQHRILYLVAVNSCVSVGKLLFGDVETEVLRITGVAVISLRNTVGDEDRLVEFVKLLSSGIFYFAVPASANAAPSVDLTLCAQRISMKAPTDNRFFWNRGLHLYLQSFGIACDRWLVKVICGGVEIKTLYVAQYQARACIISRFNCYRAGTRFQVRGANDDGNVANFVETEQLICLGDQTSSFIQIRGSVPLFWEQTGVQVGAHKIKFSRSFETMSPAFERHLNMIRREYGDQVVINLLGNKEGETTLSEIFRTLMASSPYHSGMLYIHFDYHANCRGGRTDALITDLKPRFEHKLNEFRYFHSTEKDGPLLQQTGTVRTNCLDCLDRTNAVQTFIGLTILEEQLKSFGLHEKPQIVSRFQQLFAQLWTQNGDHVSRIYAGTGALDGKSKLKDGARSVSRTLQNNLFDTSKQEAMDILLSGSLLNSDYADRARTVLPFNLRQVPAFLLGSLFARMEEYTNTLPLTFWVGTWNVNGGKGMRTTGGTDRPIDDWLLDCAAQAKENKTNFLLGSWDPNKPVDVFAVGFEEIVDLNASNIMAASTTNQRQWCTDITATINKRGHYVLVNSVQLVGVCLFVFIHVKHVPYLRDVATAMVKTGLGGATGNKGGVAIRFQLYNSSLCFCCSHFAAGQSNVNERNADFQEISRKLVFPADLTPHGHDFVFWCGDFNYRIDMANDYVRDFIKNANWPSLMEGDQLLFSKKDGKTFEDYVEAPVLFAPTYKYDLFTDQYDTSEKCRTPAWTDRVLVKGRKFGELEWNEFSIVYYGRSEIQSSDHRPVNALIEADIHVTDERRCEAVLEDILATLGPSDGTVIISADEPNALYEPEVYSSVMGAMALLGEILLIRYSGAHLCVTFSTGQSALKAAQFDGTEIMGRVIRIELCLTDWRDVLDKVISLCRNTAVALSDTGAPLLLDENLISMHIPLSDPSASGLNDLEILEGEEVKPTAGKEFAGSLANMALSEAADVYAAGAHEWGLNEAISPDIIPIQKVPPPRPPPSRPPARPAPPKAREAVTPPVVTPPMVTPPVDPWAVESDLSTVSEFQPVETVSTLHDILARGAPAPVNWDPWGSEPSTFSPSIPPLTKPSFDTTVGSSEASTESPPPPPPPPRRRVGQQLPDVLRSIAK
;
A
#
# COMPACT_ATOMS: atom_id res chain seq x y z
N MET A 1 -26.61 12.75 -33.05
CA MET A 1 -27.74 12.37 -32.19
C MET A 1 -27.33 12.68 -30.76
N VAL A 2 -28.11 13.46 -29.99
CA VAL A 2 -27.79 13.74 -28.58
C VAL A 2 -27.86 12.42 -27.82
N LEU A 3 -26.79 12.05 -27.10
CA LEU A 3 -26.81 10.88 -26.21
C LEU A 3 -28.00 10.98 -25.27
N GLY A 4 -28.91 10.01 -25.34
CA GLY A 4 -29.99 9.90 -24.36
C GLY A 4 -29.43 9.45 -23.02
N LYS A 5 -30.02 9.93 -21.93
CA LYS A 5 -29.83 9.31 -20.63
C LYS A 5 -30.54 7.95 -20.66
N ASN A 6 -29.76 6.87 -20.58
CA ASN A 6 -30.23 5.51 -20.81
C ASN A 6 -30.76 4.84 -19.54
N TYR A 7 -30.56 5.42 -18.36
CA TYR A 7 -31.01 4.84 -17.10
C TYR A 7 -31.84 5.84 -16.30
N LYS A 8 -32.90 5.36 -15.67
CA LYS A 8 -33.70 6.11 -14.71
C LYS A 8 -33.71 5.38 -13.38
N VAL A 9 -33.39 6.09 -12.32
CA VAL A 9 -33.36 5.55 -10.97
C VAL A 9 -34.57 6.10 -10.19
N TYR A 10 -35.28 5.18 -9.58
CA TYR A 10 -36.44 5.44 -8.73
C TYR A 10 -36.15 4.94 -7.33
N HIS A 11 -36.59 5.65 -6.31
CA HIS A 11 -36.51 5.17 -4.93
C HIS A 11 -37.88 5.22 -4.28
N LYS A 12 -38.08 4.38 -3.28
CA LYS A 12 -39.26 4.45 -2.44
C LYS A 12 -39.04 5.50 -1.34
N PRO A 13 -39.97 6.45 -1.14
CA PRO A 13 -39.89 7.38 -0.01
C PRO A 13 -39.87 6.60 1.31
N ALA A 14 -39.07 7.07 2.28
CA ALA A 14 -38.97 6.43 3.59
C ALA A 14 -40.25 6.67 4.40
N ASP A 15 -41.10 5.66 4.49
CA ASP A 15 -42.09 5.54 5.58
C ASP A 15 -41.54 4.59 6.65
N SER A 16 -41.82 4.87 7.92
CA SER A 16 -41.25 4.19 9.10
C SER A 16 -41.54 2.68 9.22
N GLN A 17 -42.29 2.09 8.27
CA GLN A 17 -42.76 0.71 8.32
C GLN A 17 -42.23 -0.21 7.20
N ARG A 18 -41.49 0.28 6.20
CA ARG A 18 -41.02 -0.56 5.08
C ARG A 18 -39.52 -0.35 4.77
N PRO A 19 -38.82 -1.40 4.32
CA PRO A 19 -37.41 -1.30 3.95
C PRO A 19 -37.21 -0.34 2.76
N PHE A 20 -36.05 0.30 2.72
CA PHE A 20 -35.66 1.15 1.60
C PHE A 20 -35.43 0.31 0.34
N SER A 21 -35.99 0.76 -0.79
CA SER A 21 -35.88 0.08 -2.07
C SER A 21 -35.60 1.05 -3.21
N LEU A 22 -34.89 0.55 -4.22
CA LEU A 22 -34.47 1.30 -5.40
C LEU A 22 -34.72 0.49 -6.67
N ILE A 23 -35.26 1.13 -7.71
CA ILE A 23 -35.46 0.54 -9.04
C ILE A 23 -34.60 1.27 -10.07
N VAL A 24 -33.93 0.53 -10.94
CA VAL A 24 -33.23 1.08 -12.11
C VAL A 24 -33.88 0.59 -13.40
N GLU A 25 -34.50 1.51 -14.14
CA GLU A 25 -35.13 1.24 -15.45
C GLU A 25 -34.13 1.54 -16.58
N ALA A 26 -33.89 0.56 -17.46
CA ALA A 26 -33.15 0.74 -18.70
C ALA A 26 -34.05 1.37 -19.78
N SER A 27 -33.75 2.62 -20.13
CA SER A 27 -34.51 3.43 -21.08
C SER A 27 -34.12 3.24 -22.54
N ARG A 28 -33.14 2.36 -22.86
CA ARG A 28 -32.02 2.35 -23.86
C ARG A 28 -31.30 0.96 -23.88
N GLY A 29 -31.47 0.07 -24.88
CA GLY A 29 -30.55 -1.07 -25.15
C GLY A 29 -31.06 -2.50 -24.85
N PRO A 30 -30.18 -3.54 -24.84
CA PRO A 30 -30.57 -4.95 -24.73
C PRO A 30 -31.31 -5.35 -23.43
N GLY A 31 -31.41 -4.46 -22.44
CA GLY A 31 -32.20 -4.63 -21.20
C GLY A 31 -33.54 -3.88 -21.17
N HIS A 32 -34.02 -3.40 -22.32
CA HIS A 32 -35.21 -2.54 -22.43
C HIS A 32 -36.52 -3.06 -21.81
N SER A 33 -36.62 -4.37 -21.60
CA SER A 33 -37.79 -5.06 -21.02
C SER A 33 -37.61 -5.43 -19.54
N GLU A 34 -36.47 -5.07 -18.93
CA GLU A 34 -36.08 -5.48 -17.57
C GLU A 34 -35.73 -4.24 -16.73
N ALA A 35 -35.98 -4.31 -15.42
CA ALA A 35 -35.54 -3.31 -14.46
C ALA A 35 -34.75 -3.97 -13.32
N LEU A 36 -33.73 -3.31 -12.76
CA LEU A 36 -33.07 -3.82 -11.56
C LEU A 36 -33.83 -3.36 -10.32
N TYR A 37 -33.98 -4.23 -9.33
CA TYR A 37 -34.58 -3.92 -8.04
C TYR A 37 -33.60 -4.23 -6.91
N PHE A 38 -33.42 -3.25 -6.02
CA PHE A 38 -32.59 -3.32 -4.84
C PHE A 38 -33.48 -3.18 -3.61
N GLU A 39 -33.40 -4.12 -2.68
CA GLU A 39 -34.09 -4.07 -1.39
C GLU A 39 -33.34 -4.96 -0.39
N SER A 40 -33.19 -4.51 0.87
CA SER A 40 -32.58 -5.30 1.95
C SER A 40 -31.22 -5.92 1.63
N GLY A 41 -30.38 -5.25 0.82
CA GLY A 41 -29.06 -5.77 0.44
C GLY A 41 -29.08 -6.88 -0.61
N VAL A 42 -30.20 -7.07 -1.31
CA VAL A 42 -30.35 -8.03 -2.42
C VAL A 42 -30.61 -7.25 -3.71
N ILE A 43 -30.14 -7.77 -4.84
CA ILE A 43 -30.46 -7.26 -6.19
C ILE A 43 -31.11 -8.36 -7.03
N THR A 44 -32.10 -7.99 -7.84
CA THR A 44 -32.71 -8.88 -8.84
C THR A 44 -33.14 -8.13 -10.10
N THR A 45 -33.44 -8.85 -11.16
CA THR A 45 -34.16 -8.33 -12.34
C THR A 45 -35.67 -8.47 -12.15
N LEU A 46 -36.42 -7.42 -12.48
CA LEU A 46 -37.88 -7.42 -12.49
C LEU A 46 -38.40 -7.69 -13.91
N SER A 47 -39.49 -8.47 -13.98
CA SER A 47 -40.31 -8.58 -15.18
C SER A 47 -41.05 -7.27 -15.47
N THR A 48 -41.58 -7.13 -16.69
CA THR A 48 -42.40 -5.96 -17.07
C THR A 48 -43.63 -5.80 -16.16
N GLU A 49 -44.24 -6.91 -15.75
CA GLU A 49 -45.43 -6.92 -14.88
C GLU A 49 -45.09 -6.49 -13.45
N ASP A 50 -44.03 -7.06 -12.86
CA ASP A 50 -43.56 -6.72 -11.51
C ASP A 50 -43.12 -5.26 -11.44
N PHE A 51 -42.42 -4.78 -12.47
CA PHE A 51 -42.02 -3.40 -12.58
C PHE A 51 -43.24 -2.46 -12.63
N ALA A 52 -44.26 -2.79 -13.42
CA ALA A 52 -45.50 -2.00 -13.49
C ALA A 52 -46.24 -1.96 -12.15
N GLY A 53 -46.20 -3.05 -11.37
CA GLY A 53 -46.78 -3.12 -10.03
C GLY A 53 -46.02 -2.31 -8.96
N LEU A 54 -44.69 -2.31 -9.02
CA LEU A 54 -43.83 -1.64 -8.02
C LEU A 54 -43.58 -0.15 -8.31
N LYS A 55 -43.52 0.24 -9.59
CA LYS A 55 -43.18 1.61 -10.02
C LYS A 55 -44.06 2.71 -9.40
N PRO A 56 -45.39 2.59 -9.23
CA PRO A 56 -46.22 3.63 -8.64
C PRO A 56 -45.84 4.02 -7.21
N ALA A 57 -45.22 3.11 -6.46
CA ALA A 57 -44.75 3.36 -5.10
C ALA A 57 -43.35 4.01 -5.05
N HIS A 58 -42.71 4.24 -6.20
CA HIS A 58 -41.35 4.76 -6.29
C HIS A 58 -41.31 6.10 -7.05
N THR A 59 -40.51 7.03 -6.55
CA THR A 59 -40.30 8.36 -7.13
C THR A 59 -38.98 8.40 -7.87
N LYS A 60 -38.97 9.00 -9.07
CA LYS A 60 -37.73 9.16 -9.86
C LYS A 60 -36.79 10.17 -9.19
N ILE A 61 -35.52 9.80 -9.00
CA ILE A 61 -34.48 10.66 -8.41
C ILE A 61 -33.33 11.00 -9.34
N LEU A 62 -33.02 10.13 -10.32
CA LEU A 62 -31.87 10.34 -11.19
C LEU A 62 -32.14 9.87 -12.61
N ASP A 63 -31.71 10.66 -13.58
CA ASP A 63 -31.49 10.21 -14.95
C ASP A 63 -29.97 10.11 -15.19
N ALA A 64 -29.49 8.98 -15.66
CA ALA A 64 -28.07 8.67 -15.86
C ALA A 64 -27.76 8.18 -17.28
N TYR A 65 -26.54 8.43 -17.73
CA TYR A 65 -26.01 7.98 -19.03
C TYR A 65 -25.51 6.54 -18.98
N ALA A 66 -24.89 6.15 -17.88
CA ALA A 66 -24.33 4.81 -17.65
C ALA A 66 -24.29 4.48 -16.16
N LEU A 67 -24.26 3.19 -15.82
CA LEU A 67 -24.02 2.70 -14.46
C LEU A 67 -22.56 2.23 -14.35
N LEU A 68 -21.89 2.59 -13.25
CA LEU A 68 -20.53 2.14 -12.97
C LEU A 68 -20.49 0.88 -12.10
N GLY A 69 -21.55 0.63 -11.33
CA GLY A 69 -21.69 -0.51 -10.43
C GLY A 69 -22.11 -0.10 -9.01
N VAL A 70 -21.86 -0.96 -8.04
CA VAL A 70 -22.17 -0.72 -6.62
C VAL A 70 -20.87 -0.70 -5.80
N LEU A 71 -20.63 0.41 -5.11
CA LEU A 71 -19.53 0.56 -4.16
C LEU A 71 -19.91 -0.08 -2.84
N THR A 72 -19.02 -0.93 -2.32
CA THR A 72 -19.07 -1.42 -0.95
C THR A 72 -18.11 -0.60 -0.08
N TYR A 73 -18.65 0.09 0.92
CA TYR A 73 -17.90 0.95 1.84
C TYR A 73 -18.13 0.50 3.29
N ASN A 74 -17.06 0.34 4.08
CA ASN A 74 -17.14 -0.06 5.48
C ASN A 74 -17.00 1.19 6.35
N ALA A 75 -18.03 1.47 7.13
CA ALA A 75 -18.07 2.55 8.10
C ALA A 75 -18.01 1.96 9.52
N GLY A 76 -16.79 1.68 10.00
CA GLY A 76 -16.59 0.91 11.23
C GLY A 76 -17.02 -0.54 11.02
N GLN A 77 -17.93 -1.06 11.84
CA GLN A 77 -18.45 -2.42 11.70
C GLN A 77 -19.61 -2.55 10.68
N HIS A 78 -20.12 -1.45 10.14
CA HIS A 78 -21.26 -1.47 9.21
C HIS A 78 -20.82 -1.39 7.75
N ARG A 79 -21.34 -2.29 6.92
CA ARG A 79 -21.22 -2.24 5.46
C ARG A 79 -22.31 -1.36 4.87
N ILE A 80 -21.93 -0.39 4.05
CA ILE A 80 -22.83 0.50 3.31
C ILE A 80 -22.63 0.25 1.81
N LEU A 81 -23.74 0.15 1.09
CA LEU A 81 -23.74 -0.05 -0.36
C LEU A 81 -24.20 1.23 -1.05
N TYR A 82 -23.51 1.63 -2.11
CA TYR A 82 -23.86 2.81 -2.91
C TYR A 82 -23.94 2.46 -4.39
N LEU A 83 -25.06 2.78 -5.04
CA LEU A 83 -25.15 2.74 -6.50
C LEU A 83 -24.38 3.92 -7.09
N VAL A 84 -23.46 3.66 -8.02
CA VAL A 84 -22.65 4.69 -8.69
C VAL A 84 -23.07 4.83 -10.14
N ALA A 85 -23.50 6.03 -10.54
CA ALA A 85 -24.04 6.29 -11.88
C ALA A 85 -23.46 7.58 -12.51
N VAL A 86 -23.23 7.55 -13.82
CA VAL A 86 -22.75 8.71 -14.58
C VAL A 86 -23.92 9.62 -14.93
N ASN A 87 -24.00 10.79 -14.31
CA ASN A 87 -25.07 11.77 -14.56
C ASN A 87 -24.68 12.86 -15.59
N SER A 88 -23.38 12.96 -15.91
CA SER A 88 -22.82 13.92 -16.87
C SER A 88 -21.58 13.35 -17.57
N CYS A 89 -21.54 13.42 -18.90
CA CYS A 89 -20.40 13.01 -19.72
C CYS A 89 -20.33 13.79 -21.03
N VAL A 90 -19.18 13.75 -21.70
CA VAL A 90 -18.95 14.42 -23.00
C VAL A 90 -18.34 13.41 -24.00
N SER A 91 -18.87 13.38 -25.23
CA SER A 91 -18.31 12.55 -26.31
C SER A 91 -16.94 13.08 -26.75
N VAL A 92 -15.98 12.16 -26.84
CA VAL A 92 -14.60 12.42 -27.30
C VAL A 92 -14.47 12.12 -28.80
N GLY A 93 -15.23 11.16 -29.29
CA GLY A 93 -15.23 10.75 -30.69
C GLY A 93 -15.68 9.31 -30.84
N LYS A 94 -15.73 8.86 -32.10
CA LYS A 94 -16.07 7.49 -32.46
C LYS A 94 -14.85 6.73 -32.95
N LEU A 95 -14.72 5.49 -32.51
CA LEU A 95 -13.74 4.51 -32.97
C LEU A 95 -14.46 3.44 -33.81
N LEU A 96 -13.76 2.92 -34.80
CA LEU A 96 -14.21 1.83 -35.64
C LEU A 96 -13.16 0.72 -35.58
N PHE A 97 -13.58 -0.46 -35.13
CA PHE A 97 -12.75 -1.66 -35.08
C PHE A 97 -13.51 -2.78 -35.77
N GLY A 98 -13.12 -3.12 -37.00
CA GLY A 98 -13.95 -3.94 -37.88
C GLY A 98 -15.32 -3.29 -38.10
N ASP A 99 -16.38 -4.09 -38.03
CA ASP A 99 -17.78 -3.64 -38.11
C ASP A 99 -18.30 -2.94 -36.84
N VAL A 100 -17.50 -2.84 -35.77
CA VAL A 100 -17.94 -2.30 -34.48
C VAL A 100 -17.62 -0.81 -34.39
N GLU A 101 -18.66 0.03 -34.54
CA GLU A 101 -18.57 1.47 -34.28
C GLU A 101 -18.92 1.76 -32.80
N THR A 102 -17.96 2.33 -32.06
CA THR A 102 -18.09 2.66 -30.63
C THR A 102 -17.90 4.15 -30.40
N GLU A 103 -18.76 4.75 -29.58
CA GLU A 103 -18.59 6.13 -29.12
C GLU A 103 -17.88 6.14 -27.76
N VAL A 104 -16.80 6.93 -27.68
CA VAL A 104 -16.01 7.09 -26.45
C VAL A 104 -16.44 8.33 -25.70
N LEU A 105 -16.74 8.17 -24.42
CA LEU A 105 -17.28 9.20 -23.54
C LEU A 105 -16.32 9.47 -22.39
N ARG A 106 -16.15 10.75 -22.07
CA ARG A 106 -15.43 11.24 -20.90
C ARG A 106 -16.41 11.56 -19.78
N ILE A 107 -16.19 11.01 -18.58
CA ILE A 107 -17.01 11.29 -17.40
C ILE A 107 -16.74 12.72 -16.91
N THR A 108 -17.80 13.50 -16.70
CA THR A 108 -17.73 14.86 -16.15
C THR A 108 -18.58 15.06 -14.89
N GLY A 109 -19.35 14.04 -14.50
CA GLY A 109 -20.12 14.02 -13.27
C GLY A 109 -20.64 12.62 -12.95
N VAL A 110 -20.57 12.25 -11.67
CA VAL A 110 -21.19 11.04 -11.13
C VAL A 110 -22.14 11.39 -9.99
N ALA A 111 -23.15 10.55 -9.81
CA ALA A 111 -24.02 10.53 -8.65
C ALA A 111 -23.78 9.22 -7.89
N VAL A 112 -23.80 9.30 -6.56
CA VAL A 112 -23.78 8.15 -5.64
C VAL A 112 -25.10 8.15 -4.88
N ILE A 113 -25.73 6.98 -4.75
CA ILE A 113 -27.01 6.84 -4.05
C ILE A 113 -26.86 5.73 -3.01
N SER A 114 -27.07 6.06 -1.73
CA SER A 114 -27.05 5.06 -0.63
C SER A 114 -28.21 4.08 -0.77
N LEU A 115 -27.93 2.78 -0.68
CA LEU A 115 -28.94 1.71 -0.74
C LEU A 115 -29.66 1.46 0.59
N ARG A 116 -29.49 2.34 1.58
CA ARG A 116 -30.25 2.33 2.85
C ARG A 116 -30.82 3.70 3.25
N ASN A 117 -30.52 4.75 2.47
CA ASN A 117 -31.04 6.11 2.61
C ASN A 117 -30.93 6.73 4.01
N THR A 118 -29.74 6.61 4.63
CA THR A 118 -29.43 7.28 5.91
C THR A 118 -28.83 8.66 5.66
N VAL A 119 -29.27 9.68 6.41
CA VAL A 119 -28.79 11.07 6.28
C VAL A 119 -27.28 11.14 6.55
N GLY A 120 -26.53 11.79 5.66
CA GLY A 120 -25.08 11.99 5.78
C GLY A 120 -24.21 10.83 5.25
N ASP A 121 -24.81 9.74 4.77
CA ASP A 121 -24.06 8.65 4.12
C ASP A 121 -23.32 9.14 2.87
N GLU A 122 -23.91 10.05 2.08
CA GLU A 122 -23.35 10.54 0.82
C GLU A 122 -22.20 11.55 1.03
N ASP A 123 -22.21 12.31 2.13
CA ASP A 123 -21.17 13.28 2.47
C ASP A 123 -19.79 12.63 2.69
N ARG A 124 -19.78 11.32 2.98
CA ARG A 124 -18.55 10.53 3.16
C ARG A 124 -17.80 10.27 1.86
N LEU A 125 -18.43 10.44 0.70
CA LEU A 125 -17.88 10.10 -0.61
C LEU A 125 -17.62 11.32 -1.49
N VAL A 126 -17.55 12.52 -0.91
CA VAL A 126 -17.32 13.77 -1.66
C VAL A 126 -16.04 13.71 -2.50
N GLU A 127 -14.92 13.24 -1.94
CA GLU A 127 -13.65 13.13 -2.67
C GLU A 127 -13.67 12.02 -3.72
N PHE A 128 -14.38 10.92 -3.46
CA PHE A 128 -14.64 9.86 -4.44
C PHE A 128 -15.43 10.39 -5.66
N VAL A 129 -16.48 11.17 -5.42
CA VAL A 129 -17.29 11.81 -6.48
C VAL A 129 -16.45 12.83 -7.25
N LYS A 130 -15.63 13.66 -6.57
CA LYS A 130 -14.71 14.61 -7.22
C LYS A 130 -13.69 13.90 -8.09
N LEU A 131 -13.12 12.78 -7.64
CA LEU A 131 -12.17 11.99 -8.41
C LEU A 131 -12.80 11.49 -9.71
N LEU A 132 -13.93 10.78 -9.64
CA LEU A 132 -14.60 10.25 -10.84
C LEU A 132 -15.11 11.36 -11.78
N SER A 133 -15.45 12.53 -11.24
CA SER A 133 -15.90 13.70 -12.01
C SER A 133 -14.75 14.56 -12.58
N SER A 134 -13.49 14.18 -12.34
CA SER A 134 -12.32 15.00 -12.70
C SER A 134 -12.00 15.08 -14.19
N GLY A 135 -12.71 14.31 -15.03
CA GLY A 135 -12.49 14.30 -16.48
C GLY A 135 -11.30 13.47 -16.96
N ILE A 136 -10.77 12.58 -16.11
CA ILE A 136 -9.69 11.62 -16.45
C ILE A 136 -10.20 10.20 -16.72
N PHE A 137 -11.51 9.96 -16.55
CA PHE A 137 -12.15 8.67 -16.70
C PHE A 137 -12.95 8.59 -17.99
N TYR A 138 -12.83 7.47 -18.69
CA TYR A 138 -13.43 7.25 -20.00
C TYR A 138 -14.10 5.88 -20.08
N PHE A 139 -15.19 5.80 -20.83
CA PHE A 139 -15.90 4.56 -21.13
C PHE A 139 -16.40 4.56 -22.57
N ALA A 140 -16.76 3.38 -23.06
CA ALA A 140 -17.20 3.15 -24.43
C ALA A 140 -18.64 2.65 -24.45
N VAL A 141 -19.46 3.19 -25.36
CA VAL A 141 -20.83 2.73 -25.62
C VAL A 141 -21.03 2.45 -27.11
N PRO A 142 -21.98 1.56 -27.47
CA PRO A 142 -22.31 1.33 -28.88
C PRO A 142 -22.75 2.63 -29.55
N ALA A 143 -22.27 2.91 -30.77
CA ALA A 143 -22.58 4.15 -31.47
C ALA A 143 -24.03 4.24 -31.97
N SER A 144 -24.76 3.12 -31.98
CA SER A 144 -26.18 3.00 -32.28
C SER A 144 -26.83 1.96 -31.37
N ALA A 145 -28.12 2.12 -31.07
CA ALA A 145 -28.86 1.22 -30.17
C ALA A 145 -28.95 -0.23 -30.66
N ASN A 146 -28.77 -0.47 -31.97
CA ASN A 146 -28.79 -1.79 -32.60
C ASN A 146 -27.39 -2.28 -33.01
N ALA A 147 -26.32 -1.60 -32.59
CA ALA A 147 -24.95 -1.97 -32.93
C ALA A 147 -24.43 -3.11 -32.04
N ALA A 148 -23.36 -3.76 -32.50
CA ALA A 148 -22.62 -4.75 -31.72
C ALA A 148 -22.13 -4.19 -30.37
N PRO A 149 -21.78 -5.05 -29.39
CA PRO A 149 -21.23 -4.62 -28.11
C PRO A 149 -20.06 -3.65 -28.28
N SER A 150 -19.95 -2.68 -27.38
CA SER A 150 -18.88 -1.67 -27.46
C SER A 150 -17.51 -2.29 -27.25
N VAL A 151 -16.51 -1.64 -27.84
CA VAL A 151 -15.11 -2.07 -27.69
C VAL A 151 -14.63 -1.86 -26.26
N ASP A 152 -13.91 -2.86 -25.75
CA ASP A 152 -13.26 -2.80 -24.44
C ASP A 152 -12.02 -1.89 -24.49
N LEU A 153 -12.17 -0.67 -23.96
CA LEU A 153 -11.09 0.32 -23.94
C LEU A 153 -9.89 -0.08 -23.08
N THR A 154 -10.00 -1.14 -22.26
CA THR A 154 -8.85 -1.67 -21.50
C THR A 154 -7.82 -2.33 -22.42
N LEU A 155 -8.22 -2.72 -23.63
CA LEU A 155 -7.38 -3.42 -24.60
C LEU A 155 -6.85 -2.47 -25.67
N CYS A 156 -5.65 -2.79 -26.16
CA CYS A 156 -5.11 -2.21 -27.39
C CYS A 156 -5.66 -2.95 -28.62
N ALA A 157 -5.54 -2.35 -29.80
CA ALA A 157 -6.04 -2.92 -31.05
C ALA A 157 -5.55 -4.34 -31.32
N GLN A 158 -4.27 -4.62 -31.02
CA GLN A 158 -3.69 -5.96 -31.19
C GLN A 158 -4.36 -6.98 -30.27
N ARG A 159 -4.56 -6.67 -28.98
CA ARG A 159 -5.25 -7.56 -28.03
C ARG A 159 -6.73 -7.74 -28.38
N ILE A 160 -7.40 -6.71 -28.91
CA ILE A 160 -8.76 -6.82 -29.45
C ILE A 160 -8.80 -7.81 -30.62
N SER A 161 -7.86 -7.68 -31.57
CA SER A 161 -7.76 -8.59 -32.72
C SER A 161 -7.48 -10.04 -32.32
N MET A 162 -6.73 -10.25 -31.23
CA MET A 162 -6.46 -11.57 -30.64
C MET A 162 -7.62 -12.11 -29.78
N LYS A 163 -8.73 -11.38 -29.65
CA LYS A 163 -9.87 -11.72 -28.77
C LYS A 163 -9.45 -11.94 -27.32
N ALA A 164 -8.48 -11.15 -26.84
CA ALA A 164 -8.04 -11.21 -25.45
C ALA A 164 -9.19 -10.86 -24.49
N PRO A 165 -9.23 -11.45 -23.28
CA PRO A 165 -10.11 -10.99 -22.22
C PRO A 165 -9.75 -9.56 -21.81
N THR A 166 -10.67 -8.90 -21.09
CA THR A 166 -10.46 -7.58 -20.48
C THR A 166 -9.14 -7.52 -19.73
N ASP A 167 -8.38 -6.43 -19.90
CA ASP A 167 -7.13 -6.23 -19.18
C ASP A 167 -7.38 -5.58 -17.82
N ASN A 168 -7.35 -6.41 -16.78
CA ASN A 168 -7.66 -5.97 -15.42
C ASN A 168 -6.69 -4.91 -14.87
N ARG A 169 -5.50 -4.71 -15.47
CA ARG A 169 -4.59 -3.62 -15.10
C ARG A 169 -5.19 -2.23 -15.38
N PHE A 170 -6.09 -2.12 -16.35
CA PHE A 170 -6.68 -0.85 -16.79
C PHE A 170 -8.17 -0.72 -16.48
N PHE A 171 -8.77 -1.70 -15.80
CA PHE A 171 -10.19 -1.73 -15.46
C PHE A 171 -10.46 -1.05 -14.10
N TRP A 172 -10.67 0.26 -14.12
CA TRP A 172 -10.67 1.10 -12.91
C TRP A 172 -11.90 0.97 -12.00
N ASN A 173 -13.06 0.63 -12.55
CA ASN A 173 -14.28 0.40 -11.76
C ASN A 173 -14.59 -1.08 -11.55
N ARG A 174 -13.59 -1.96 -11.69
CA ARG A 174 -13.74 -3.41 -11.54
C ARG A 174 -14.37 -3.83 -10.21
N GLY A 175 -13.92 -3.22 -9.10
CA GLY A 175 -14.47 -3.48 -7.77
C GLY A 175 -15.97 -3.16 -7.66
N LEU A 176 -16.48 -2.22 -8.46
CA LEU A 176 -17.90 -1.86 -8.49
C LEU A 176 -18.76 -2.89 -9.23
N HIS A 177 -18.17 -3.70 -10.10
CA HIS A 177 -18.87 -4.76 -10.84
C HIS A 177 -19.13 -5.99 -9.96
N LEU A 178 -18.27 -6.25 -8.96
CA LEU A 178 -18.30 -7.45 -8.14
C LEU A 178 -19.66 -7.71 -7.49
N TYR A 179 -20.36 -6.66 -7.05
CA TYR A 179 -21.66 -6.80 -6.40
C TYR A 179 -22.76 -7.25 -7.37
N LEU A 180 -22.86 -6.71 -8.58
CA LEU A 180 -23.87 -7.18 -9.53
C LEU A 180 -23.51 -8.56 -10.06
N GLN A 181 -22.22 -8.76 -10.37
CA GLN A 181 -21.71 -10.03 -10.85
C GLN A 181 -21.96 -11.14 -9.84
N SER A 182 -21.81 -10.88 -8.53
CA SER A 182 -22.05 -11.92 -7.54
C SER A 182 -23.48 -12.45 -7.63
N PHE A 183 -24.50 -11.60 -7.80
CA PHE A 183 -25.92 -12.01 -7.89
C PHE A 183 -26.35 -12.53 -9.28
N GLY A 184 -25.40 -12.89 -10.16
CA GLY A 184 -25.72 -13.42 -11.50
C GLY A 184 -26.27 -12.37 -12.47
N ILE A 185 -26.22 -11.08 -12.13
CA ILE A 185 -26.69 -10.01 -13.01
C ILE A 185 -25.65 -9.81 -14.13
N ALA A 186 -26.12 -9.84 -15.39
CA ALA A 186 -25.29 -9.65 -16.58
C ALA A 186 -24.66 -8.24 -16.63
N CYS A 187 -23.44 -8.11 -16.11
CA CYS A 187 -22.76 -6.82 -15.99
C CYS A 187 -22.49 -6.15 -17.34
N ASP A 188 -22.29 -6.91 -18.42
CA ASP A 188 -22.10 -6.40 -19.78
C ASP A 188 -23.35 -5.71 -20.36
N ARG A 189 -24.54 -6.06 -19.87
CA ARG A 189 -25.81 -5.39 -20.23
C ARG A 189 -26.04 -4.10 -19.44
N TRP A 190 -25.65 -4.06 -18.18
CA TRP A 190 -26.02 -2.99 -17.24
C TRP A 190 -24.90 -1.99 -16.94
N LEU A 191 -23.65 -2.44 -16.93
CA LEU A 191 -22.49 -1.68 -16.46
C LEU A 191 -21.53 -1.37 -17.61
N VAL A 192 -20.81 -0.26 -17.48
CA VAL A 192 -19.72 0.09 -18.39
C VAL A 192 -18.37 -0.13 -17.74
N LYS A 193 -17.38 -0.53 -18.54
CA LYS A 193 -15.97 -0.57 -18.12
C LYS A 193 -15.35 0.81 -18.27
N VAL A 194 -14.61 1.23 -17.26
CA VAL A 194 -13.97 2.55 -17.19
C VAL A 194 -12.45 2.38 -17.18
N ILE A 195 -11.77 3.15 -18.03
CA ILE A 195 -10.33 3.38 -17.96
C ILE A 195 -10.03 4.75 -17.33
N CYS A 196 -8.88 4.87 -16.66
CA CYS A 196 -8.29 6.15 -16.28
C CYS A 196 -7.14 6.48 -17.23
N GLY A 197 -7.03 7.74 -17.67
CA GLY A 197 -5.98 8.12 -18.59
C GLY A 197 -6.32 9.32 -19.46
N GLY A 198 -6.05 9.19 -20.76
CA GLY A 198 -6.36 10.23 -21.75
C GLY A 198 -6.77 9.58 -23.07
N VAL A 199 -7.88 10.04 -23.64
CA VAL A 199 -8.34 9.63 -24.97
C VAL A 199 -8.54 10.87 -25.82
N GLU A 200 -7.93 10.89 -27.00
CA GLU A 200 -8.14 11.92 -28.01
C GLU A 200 -8.36 11.27 -29.37
N ILE A 201 -9.42 11.69 -30.07
CA ILE A 201 -9.84 11.13 -31.35
C ILE A 201 -10.07 12.30 -32.32
N LYS A 202 -9.47 12.20 -33.50
CA LYS A 202 -9.66 13.18 -34.59
C LYS A 202 -9.90 12.48 -35.92
N THR A 203 -10.83 13.03 -36.69
CA THR A 203 -11.15 12.53 -38.03
C THR A 203 -10.39 13.34 -39.08
N LEU A 204 -9.68 12.64 -39.96
CA LEU A 204 -9.01 13.22 -41.12
C LEU A 204 -9.63 12.65 -42.40
N TYR A 205 -9.96 13.52 -43.35
CA TYR A 205 -10.48 13.11 -44.65
C TYR A 205 -9.33 12.86 -45.63
N VAL A 206 -9.25 11.64 -46.15
CA VAL A 206 -8.23 11.17 -47.09
C VAL A 206 -8.94 10.65 -48.34
N ALA A 207 -9.01 11.48 -49.39
CA ALA A 207 -9.86 11.24 -50.57
C ALA A 207 -11.31 10.93 -50.15
N GLN A 208 -11.87 9.77 -50.54
CA GLN A 208 -13.21 9.35 -50.11
C GLN A 208 -13.29 8.72 -48.71
N TYR A 209 -12.16 8.44 -48.05
CA TYR A 209 -12.13 7.74 -46.77
C TYR A 209 -12.02 8.68 -45.57
N GLN A 210 -12.60 8.26 -44.45
CA GLN A 210 -12.44 8.92 -43.16
C GLN A 210 -11.42 8.15 -42.32
N ALA A 211 -10.24 8.73 -42.10
CA ALA A 211 -9.27 8.22 -41.16
C ALA A 211 -9.61 8.69 -39.74
N ARG A 212 -9.54 7.79 -38.76
CA ARG A 212 -9.61 8.11 -37.32
C ARG A 212 -8.22 8.01 -36.74
N ALA A 213 -7.62 9.15 -36.41
CA ALA A 213 -6.33 9.23 -35.72
C ALA A 213 -6.58 9.42 -34.22
N CYS A 214 -6.00 8.54 -33.41
CA CYS A 214 -6.28 8.48 -31.99
C CYS A 214 -5.02 8.30 -31.15
N ILE A 215 -5.02 8.89 -29.97
CA ILE A 215 -4.07 8.55 -28.89
C ILE A 215 -4.87 8.12 -27.68
N ILE A 216 -4.55 6.94 -27.14
CA ILE A 216 -5.18 6.38 -25.96
C ILE A 216 -4.08 6.07 -24.93
N SER A 217 -4.07 6.80 -23.82
CA SER A 217 -3.26 6.47 -22.64
C SER A 217 -4.14 5.74 -21.63
N ARG A 218 -3.74 4.53 -21.22
CA ARG A 218 -4.35 3.73 -20.16
C ARG A 218 -3.43 3.67 -18.96
N PHE A 219 -3.93 4.09 -17.81
CA PHE A 219 -3.17 4.16 -16.56
C PHE A 219 -3.44 2.92 -15.69
N ASN A 220 -2.37 2.26 -15.22
CA ASN A 220 -2.47 1.01 -14.45
C ASN A 220 -3.02 1.25 -13.03
N CYS A 221 -3.96 0.43 -12.58
CA CYS A 221 -4.57 0.54 -11.25
C CYS A 221 -3.77 -0.15 -10.13
N TYR A 222 -2.82 -1.06 -10.39
CA TYR A 222 -2.15 -1.83 -9.33
C TYR A 222 -1.17 -1.04 -8.46
N ARG A 223 -0.69 0.11 -8.95
CA ARG A 223 0.09 1.06 -8.13
C ARG A 223 -0.23 2.49 -8.53
N ALA A 224 -1.52 2.81 -8.50
CA ALA A 224 -1.99 4.16 -8.73
C ALA A 224 -1.68 5.07 -7.53
N GLY A 225 -1.26 6.31 -7.80
CA GLY A 225 -1.21 7.31 -6.76
C GLY A 225 -0.72 8.68 -7.20
N THR A 226 -0.80 9.64 -6.28
CA THR A 226 -0.41 11.03 -6.57
C THR A 226 1.11 11.21 -6.54
N ARG A 227 1.59 12.32 -7.12
CA ARG A 227 3.02 12.56 -7.40
C ARG A 227 3.94 12.41 -6.19
N PHE A 228 3.50 12.81 -5.00
CA PHE A 228 4.34 12.74 -3.79
C PHE A 228 3.94 11.64 -2.81
N GLN A 229 2.79 11.00 -3.01
CA GLN A 229 2.35 9.87 -2.18
C GLN A 229 2.93 8.55 -2.67
N VAL A 230 2.97 8.33 -4.00
CA VAL A 230 3.34 7.03 -4.56
C VAL A 230 4.44 7.18 -5.63
N ARG A 231 5.61 6.61 -5.32
CA ARG A 231 6.79 6.53 -6.21
C ARG A 231 7.39 5.12 -6.17
N GLY A 232 8.22 4.82 -7.17
CA GLY A 232 8.94 3.56 -7.23
C GLY A 232 8.06 2.33 -7.46
N ALA A 233 8.62 1.15 -7.20
CA ALA A 233 7.94 -0.14 -7.20
C ALA A 233 7.28 -0.45 -5.85
N ASN A 234 6.27 -1.33 -5.85
CA ASN A 234 5.85 -2.06 -4.65
C ASN A 234 6.46 -3.47 -4.63
N ASP A 235 6.14 -4.25 -3.60
CA ASP A 235 6.61 -5.63 -3.48
C ASP A 235 6.22 -6.54 -4.63
N ASP A 236 5.08 -6.34 -5.28
CA ASP A 236 4.65 -7.16 -6.41
C ASP A 236 5.37 -6.81 -7.73
N GLY A 237 6.26 -5.82 -7.71
CA GLY A 237 6.92 -5.30 -8.91
C GLY A 237 6.02 -4.38 -9.73
N ASN A 238 4.86 -3.97 -9.23
CA ASN A 238 4.08 -2.92 -9.88
C ASN A 238 4.76 -1.58 -9.64
N VAL A 239 4.99 -0.80 -10.68
CA VAL A 239 5.56 0.55 -10.56
C VAL A 239 4.48 1.60 -10.52
N ALA A 240 4.74 2.62 -9.70
CA ALA A 240 3.93 3.81 -9.66
C ALA A 240 3.81 4.38 -11.08
N ASN A 241 2.61 4.88 -11.40
CA ASN A 241 2.43 5.70 -12.58
C ASN A 241 2.73 4.97 -13.90
N PHE A 242 2.48 3.66 -13.95
CA PHE A 242 2.59 2.89 -15.18
C PHE A 242 1.50 3.29 -16.18
N VAL A 243 1.88 3.68 -17.39
CA VAL A 243 0.95 4.06 -18.47
C VAL A 243 1.32 3.35 -19.75
N GLU A 244 0.33 2.71 -20.36
CA GLU A 244 0.37 2.23 -21.74
C GLU A 244 -0.21 3.33 -22.65
N THR A 245 0.55 3.82 -23.62
CA THR A 245 0.09 4.81 -24.59
C THR A 245 0.05 4.18 -25.98
N GLU A 246 -1.13 4.16 -26.59
CA GLU A 246 -1.38 3.63 -27.93
C GLU A 246 -1.63 4.76 -28.93
N GLN A 247 -0.88 4.74 -30.03
CA GLN A 247 -1.09 5.55 -31.22
C GLN A 247 -1.83 4.73 -32.27
N LEU A 248 -3.09 5.07 -32.54
CA LEU A 248 -4.02 4.28 -33.36
C LEU A 248 -4.45 5.06 -34.61
N ILE A 249 -4.49 4.36 -35.75
CA ILE A 249 -5.05 4.85 -37.01
C ILE A 249 -6.03 3.80 -37.53
N CYS A 250 -7.30 4.17 -37.68
CA CYS A 250 -8.29 3.38 -38.41
C CYS A 250 -8.61 4.05 -39.75
N LEU A 251 -8.49 3.34 -40.86
CA LEU A 251 -8.76 3.86 -42.21
C LEU A 251 -9.46 2.78 -43.05
N GLY A 252 -10.75 2.97 -43.33
CA GLY A 252 -11.53 1.95 -44.02
C GLY A 252 -11.59 0.66 -43.18
N ASP A 253 -11.25 -0.47 -43.80
CA ASP A 253 -11.17 -1.81 -43.21
C ASP A 253 -9.80 -2.10 -42.56
N GLN A 254 -8.91 -1.11 -42.48
CA GLN A 254 -7.55 -1.27 -41.98
C GLN A 254 -7.36 -0.58 -40.64
N THR A 255 -6.62 -1.24 -39.75
CA THR A 255 -6.24 -0.70 -38.44
C THR A 255 -4.73 -0.82 -38.23
N SER A 256 -4.11 0.24 -37.73
CA SER A 256 -2.73 0.22 -37.26
C SER A 256 -2.60 0.80 -35.85
N SER A 257 -1.85 0.13 -35.00
CA SER A 257 -1.62 0.53 -33.61
C SER A 257 -0.15 0.39 -33.23
N PHE A 258 0.37 1.37 -32.49
CA PHE A 258 1.71 1.35 -31.93
C PHE A 258 1.67 1.71 -30.44
N ILE A 259 2.23 0.84 -29.61
CA ILE A 259 2.20 0.97 -28.15
C ILE A 259 3.58 1.37 -27.62
N GLN A 260 3.58 2.31 -26.68
CA GLN A 260 4.72 2.66 -25.85
C GLN A 260 4.32 2.59 -24.37
N ILE A 261 5.28 2.30 -23.50
CA ILE A 261 5.02 2.29 -22.06
C ILE A 261 5.87 3.34 -21.34
N ARG A 262 5.39 3.80 -20.18
CA ARG A 262 6.16 4.63 -19.25
C ARG A 262 5.78 4.29 -17.82
N GLY A 263 6.64 4.64 -16.89
CA GLY A 263 6.34 4.52 -15.46
C GLY A 263 7.51 4.95 -14.61
N SER A 264 7.29 4.99 -13.30
CA SER A 264 8.37 5.30 -12.35
C SER A 264 9.56 4.35 -12.51
N VAL A 265 10.73 4.82 -12.08
CA VAL A 265 11.93 3.98 -11.96
C VAL A 265 11.58 2.79 -11.06
N PRO A 266 11.81 1.54 -11.48
CA PRO A 266 11.31 0.32 -10.82
C PRO A 266 12.09 -0.05 -9.55
N LEU A 267 12.37 0.92 -8.68
CA LEU A 267 13.13 0.77 -7.44
C LEU A 267 12.28 1.19 -6.25
N PHE A 268 12.68 0.85 -5.03
CA PHE A 268 12.05 1.34 -3.81
C PHE A 268 12.62 2.69 -3.40
N TRP A 269 11.93 3.76 -3.79
CA TRP A 269 12.39 5.11 -3.52
C TRP A 269 11.24 6.10 -3.29
N GLU A 270 11.54 7.10 -2.49
CA GLU A 270 10.65 8.18 -2.07
C GLU A 270 11.36 9.53 -2.23
N GLN A 271 10.58 10.60 -2.20
CA GLN A 271 11.10 11.96 -2.29
C GLN A 271 10.55 12.78 -1.14
N THR A 272 11.34 12.92 -0.06
CA THR A 272 10.91 13.66 1.13
C THR A 272 11.04 15.16 0.91
N GLY A 273 9.97 15.93 1.14
CA GLY A 273 9.99 17.39 1.19
C GLY A 273 8.78 18.06 0.55
N VAL A 274 7.94 18.69 1.38
CA VAL A 274 6.84 19.60 1.01
C VAL A 274 7.34 21.05 0.87
N GLN A 275 8.50 21.36 1.44
CA GLN A 275 9.14 22.68 1.37
C GLN A 275 9.99 22.83 0.09
N VAL A 276 9.73 23.90 -0.64
CA VAL A 276 10.40 24.24 -1.91
C VAL A 276 11.92 24.31 -1.72
N GLY A 277 12.66 23.42 -2.37
CA GLY A 277 14.13 23.53 -2.50
C GLY A 277 14.98 22.35 -2.00
N ALA A 278 14.43 21.39 -1.26
CA ALA A 278 15.19 20.25 -0.74
C ALA A 278 14.50 18.90 -1.02
N HIS A 279 14.30 18.57 -2.29
CA HIS A 279 13.75 17.28 -2.70
C HIS A 279 14.84 16.19 -2.77
N LYS A 280 15.25 15.64 -1.62
CA LYS A 280 16.21 14.53 -1.58
C LYS A 280 15.50 13.20 -1.86
N ILE A 281 16.07 12.40 -2.77
CA ILE A 281 15.64 11.02 -3.01
C ILE A 281 16.13 10.17 -1.83
N LYS A 282 15.24 9.34 -1.29
CA LYS A 282 15.54 8.36 -0.25
C LYS A 282 15.16 6.98 -0.74
N PHE A 283 16.01 6.00 -0.48
CA PHE A 283 15.72 4.60 -0.73
C PHE A 283 15.10 4.00 0.53
N SER A 284 13.97 3.31 0.38
CA SER A 284 13.30 2.64 1.49
C SER A 284 13.80 1.21 1.71
N ARG A 285 14.73 0.75 0.86
CA ARG A 285 15.35 -0.59 0.89
C ARG A 285 16.83 -0.53 0.55
N SER A 286 17.57 -1.55 0.92
CA SER A 286 18.94 -1.81 0.44
C SER A 286 18.95 -2.36 -0.98
N PHE A 287 20.10 -2.33 -1.65
CA PHE A 287 20.25 -2.78 -3.04
C PHE A 287 19.72 -4.20 -3.27
N GLU A 288 20.14 -5.16 -2.44
CA GLU A 288 19.81 -6.58 -2.57
C GLU A 288 18.32 -6.84 -2.30
N THR A 289 17.74 -6.11 -1.35
CA THR A 289 16.32 -6.26 -0.99
C THR A 289 15.35 -5.61 -1.99
N MET A 290 15.87 -4.89 -2.99
CA MET A 290 15.07 -4.42 -4.14
C MET A 290 14.98 -5.45 -5.27
N SER A 291 15.96 -6.36 -5.40
CA SER A 291 16.08 -7.26 -6.56
C SER A 291 14.81 -8.07 -6.85
N PRO A 292 14.16 -8.71 -5.86
CA PRO A 292 13.00 -9.56 -6.14
C PRO A 292 11.84 -8.81 -6.79
N ALA A 293 11.52 -7.60 -6.32
CA ALA A 293 10.44 -6.80 -6.89
C ALA A 293 10.84 -6.23 -8.26
N PHE A 294 12.10 -5.86 -8.43
CA PHE A 294 12.65 -5.41 -9.71
C PHE A 294 12.55 -6.51 -10.78
N GLU A 295 12.92 -7.74 -10.43
CA GLU A 295 12.81 -8.90 -11.32
C GLU A 295 11.35 -9.24 -11.65
N ARG A 296 10.44 -9.19 -10.67
CA ARG A 296 8.99 -9.31 -10.91
C ARG A 296 8.50 -8.27 -11.91
N HIS A 297 8.96 -7.01 -11.79
CA HIS A 297 8.64 -5.95 -12.73
C HIS A 297 9.15 -6.25 -14.15
N LEU A 298 10.42 -6.67 -14.28
CA LEU A 298 11.00 -6.99 -15.60
C LEU A 298 10.29 -8.19 -16.26
N ASN A 299 10.01 -9.24 -15.48
CA ASN A 299 9.27 -10.40 -15.96
C ASN A 299 7.88 -9.99 -16.45
N MET A 300 7.17 -9.16 -15.67
CA MET A 300 5.83 -8.66 -16.03
C MET A 300 5.84 -7.88 -17.35
N ILE A 301 6.73 -6.89 -17.51
CA ILE A 301 6.76 -6.11 -18.77
C ILE A 301 7.21 -6.96 -19.95
N ARG A 302 8.11 -7.92 -19.75
CA ARG A 302 8.54 -8.82 -20.83
C ARG A 302 7.44 -9.77 -21.26
N ARG A 303 6.72 -10.37 -20.29
CA ARG A 303 5.56 -11.25 -20.56
C ARG A 303 4.45 -10.50 -21.28
N GLU A 304 4.14 -9.28 -20.86
CA GLU A 304 2.96 -8.56 -21.32
C GLU A 304 3.20 -7.73 -22.60
N TYR A 305 4.45 -7.32 -22.84
CA TYR A 305 4.82 -6.42 -23.95
C TYR A 305 5.94 -6.91 -24.86
N GLY A 306 6.57 -8.05 -24.55
CA GLY A 306 7.70 -8.59 -25.30
C GLY A 306 9.02 -7.91 -24.97
N ASP A 307 9.96 -7.90 -25.92
CA ASP A 307 11.29 -7.29 -25.73
C ASP A 307 11.20 -5.79 -25.42
N GLN A 308 12.19 -5.24 -24.72
CA GLN A 308 12.12 -3.86 -24.23
C GLN A 308 13.33 -3.02 -24.60
N VAL A 309 13.08 -1.77 -24.98
CA VAL A 309 14.07 -0.70 -24.91
C VAL A 309 13.71 0.20 -23.74
N VAL A 310 14.59 0.33 -22.75
CA VAL A 310 14.42 1.21 -21.60
C VAL A 310 15.22 2.49 -21.80
N ILE A 311 14.53 3.61 -22.01
CA ILE A 311 15.11 4.95 -22.10
C ILE A 311 14.93 5.66 -20.76
N ASN A 312 16.03 5.78 -20.02
CA ASN A 312 16.11 6.48 -18.75
C ASN A 312 16.52 7.94 -18.95
N LEU A 313 15.62 8.88 -18.62
CA LEU A 313 15.76 10.32 -18.83
C LEU A 313 16.22 11.10 -17.59
N LEU A 314 16.72 10.37 -16.58
CA LEU A 314 17.31 10.96 -15.38
C LEU A 314 18.58 11.76 -15.74
N GLY A 315 18.84 12.81 -14.96
CA GLY A 315 20.03 13.65 -15.13
C GLY A 315 21.13 13.34 -14.12
N ASN A 316 22.25 14.05 -14.25
CA ASN A 316 23.46 13.81 -13.43
C ASN A 316 23.46 14.48 -12.05
N LYS A 317 22.29 14.74 -11.45
CA LYS A 317 22.21 15.23 -10.06
C LYS A 317 22.42 14.06 -9.10
N GLU A 318 23.00 14.30 -7.92
CA GLU A 318 23.40 13.26 -6.95
C GLU A 318 22.36 12.14 -6.80
N GLY A 319 21.09 12.45 -6.47
CA GLY A 319 20.05 11.42 -6.33
C GLY A 319 19.54 10.78 -7.63
N GLU A 320 19.49 11.51 -8.75
CA GLU A 320 19.08 10.96 -10.05
C GLU A 320 20.17 10.01 -10.62
N THR A 321 21.44 10.29 -10.29
CA THR A 321 22.59 9.48 -10.67
C THR A 321 22.57 8.13 -9.94
N THR A 322 22.40 8.14 -8.60
CA THR A 322 22.29 6.90 -7.81
C THR A 322 21.11 6.03 -8.27
N LEU A 323 19.94 6.61 -8.57
CA LEU A 323 18.81 5.87 -9.13
C LEU A 323 19.17 5.17 -10.45
N SER A 324 19.89 5.88 -11.33
CA SER A 324 20.30 5.36 -12.65
C SER A 324 21.34 4.27 -12.54
N GLU A 325 22.28 4.38 -11.60
CA GLU A 325 23.29 3.38 -11.32
C GLU A 325 22.67 2.09 -10.78
N ILE A 326 21.82 2.18 -9.74
CA ILE A 326 21.15 1.01 -9.17
C ILE A 326 20.28 0.31 -10.22
N PHE A 327 19.51 1.07 -11.00
CA PHE A 327 18.68 0.50 -12.07
C PHE A 327 19.54 -0.25 -13.09
N ARG A 328 20.62 0.38 -13.58
CA ARG A 328 21.53 -0.25 -14.54
C ARG A 328 22.15 -1.54 -13.98
N THR A 329 22.59 -1.53 -12.72
CA THR A 329 23.21 -2.70 -12.08
C THR A 329 22.21 -3.84 -11.87
N LEU A 330 21.00 -3.56 -11.38
CA LEU A 330 19.95 -4.57 -11.23
C LEU A 330 19.49 -5.13 -12.58
N MET A 331 19.40 -4.29 -13.61
CA MET A 331 19.07 -4.78 -14.95
C MET A 331 20.15 -5.71 -15.50
N ALA A 332 21.42 -5.37 -15.32
CA ALA A 332 22.54 -6.17 -15.79
C ALA A 332 22.68 -7.52 -15.04
N SER A 333 22.28 -7.57 -13.76
CA SER A 333 22.31 -8.78 -12.94
C SER A 333 21.05 -9.64 -13.05
N SER A 334 19.98 -9.12 -13.63
CA SER A 334 18.71 -9.86 -13.75
C SER A 334 18.80 -11.03 -14.73
N PRO A 335 18.16 -12.19 -14.42
CA PRO A 335 18.01 -13.28 -15.39
C PRO A 335 17.22 -12.86 -16.64
N TYR A 336 16.42 -11.78 -16.55
CA TYR A 336 15.60 -11.27 -17.65
C TYR A 336 16.29 -10.24 -18.54
N HIS A 337 17.60 -9.99 -18.37
CA HIS A 337 18.35 -8.98 -19.13
C HIS A 337 18.37 -9.26 -20.65
N SER A 338 18.29 -10.53 -21.07
CA SER A 338 18.20 -10.91 -22.48
C SER A 338 16.92 -10.34 -23.11
N GLY A 339 17.05 -9.59 -24.20
CA GLY A 339 15.92 -8.89 -24.84
C GLY A 339 15.64 -7.49 -24.28
N MET A 340 16.46 -6.99 -23.34
CA MET A 340 16.34 -5.65 -22.76
C MET A 340 17.52 -4.76 -23.23
N LEU A 341 17.24 -3.59 -23.80
CA LEU A 341 18.24 -2.57 -24.14
C LEU A 341 18.11 -1.36 -23.22
N TYR A 342 19.11 -1.10 -22.38
CA TYR A 342 19.15 0.07 -21.50
C TYR A 342 19.87 1.27 -22.14
N ILE A 343 19.22 2.43 -22.11
CA ILE A 343 19.73 3.69 -22.64
C ILE A 343 19.57 4.77 -21.56
N HIS A 344 20.69 5.22 -20.99
CA HIS A 344 20.72 6.48 -20.23
C HIS A 344 20.87 7.67 -21.20
N PHE A 345 19.98 8.66 -21.06
CA PHE A 345 19.97 9.89 -21.86
C PHE A 345 19.57 11.08 -20.98
N ASP A 346 20.54 11.89 -20.53
CA ASP A 346 20.26 13.08 -19.71
C ASP A 346 19.49 14.11 -20.54
N TYR A 347 18.16 14.11 -20.41
CA TYR A 347 17.29 15.00 -21.18
C TYR A 347 17.53 16.47 -20.83
N HIS A 348 17.90 16.81 -19.58
CA HIS A 348 18.13 18.20 -19.20
C HIS A 348 19.40 18.77 -19.84
N ALA A 349 20.45 17.96 -19.90
CA ALA A 349 21.69 18.33 -20.58
C ALA A 349 21.50 18.40 -22.09
N ASN A 350 20.92 17.36 -22.69
CA ASN A 350 20.86 17.20 -24.14
C ASN A 350 19.75 18.04 -24.81
N CYS A 351 18.65 18.32 -24.11
CA CYS A 351 17.51 19.07 -24.66
C CYS A 351 17.32 20.46 -24.02
N ARG A 352 18.42 21.06 -23.53
CA ARG A 352 18.39 22.37 -22.85
C ARG A 352 17.80 23.46 -23.76
N GLY A 353 16.88 24.24 -23.19
CA GLY A 353 16.19 25.33 -23.89
C GLY A 353 15.14 24.87 -24.90
N GLY A 354 14.71 23.59 -24.85
CA GLY A 354 13.69 23.05 -25.75
C GLY A 354 14.24 22.58 -27.11
N ARG A 355 15.57 22.59 -27.30
CA ARG A 355 16.21 22.02 -28.49
C ARG A 355 16.07 20.51 -28.47
N THR A 356 15.59 19.91 -29.56
CA THR A 356 15.30 18.46 -29.65
C THR A 356 16.19 17.75 -30.66
N ASP A 357 17.18 18.44 -31.24
CA ASP A 357 18.09 17.88 -32.25
C ASP A 357 18.80 16.61 -31.76
N ALA A 358 19.19 16.58 -30.48
CA ALA A 358 19.83 15.43 -29.84
C ALA A 358 18.96 14.15 -29.83
N LEU A 359 17.63 14.28 -29.91
CA LEU A 359 16.74 13.12 -30.05
C LEU A 359 16.99 12.39 -31.39
N ILE A 360 17.28 13.16 -32.45
CA ILE A 360 17.55 12.64 -33.78
C ILE A 360 19.02 12.24 -33.92
N THR A 361 19.95 13.09 -33.48
CA THR A 361 21.38 12.90 -33.76
C THR A 361 22.09 11.93 -32.81
N ASP A 362 21.56 11.72 -31.59
CA ASP A 362 22.16 10.83 -30.58
C ASP A 362 21.20 9.72 -30.14
N LEU A 363 19.99 10.06 -29.66
CA LEU A 363 19.09 9.07 -29.08
C LEU A 363 18.60 8.05 -30.11
N LYS A 364 18.08 8.49 -31.26
CA LYS A 364 17.49 7.62 -32.29
C LYS A 364 18.44 6.52 -32.80
N PRO A 365 19.69 6.82 -33.21
CA PRO A 365 20.65 5.79 -33.65
C PRO A 365 20.87 4.64 -32.65
N ARG A 366 20.70 4.90 -31.35
CA ARG A 366 20.93 3.91 -30.29
C ARG A 366 19.85 2.84 -30.19
N PHE A 367 18.62 3.10 -30.68
CA PHE A 367 17.50 2.15 -30.56
C PHE A 367 16.71 1.88 -31.84
N GLU A 368 16.99 2.58 -32.96
CA GLU A 368 16.24 2.44 -34.21
C GLU A 368 16.19 0.99 -34.74
N HIS A 369 17.28 0.24 -34.59
CA HIS A 369 17.31 -1.18 -34.97
C HIS A 369 16.29 -2.02 -34.19
N LYS A 370 16.17 -1.81 -32.87
CA LYS A 370 15.15 -2.46 -32.03
C LYS A 370 13.75 -1.98 -32.36
N LEU A 371 13.58 -0.71 -32.68
CA LEU A 371 12.28 -0.18 -33.09
C LEU A 371 11.77 -0.86 -34.37
N ASN A 372 12.66 -1.11 -35.34
CA ASN A 372 12.34 -1.84 -36.56
C ASN A 372 12.04 -3.34 -36.28
N GLU A 373 12.74 -3.95 -35.31
CA GLU A 373 12.49 -5.32 -34.86
C GLU A 373 11.14 -5.47 -34.15
N PHE A 374 10.78 -4.52 -33.29
CA PHE A 374 9.53 -4.52 -32.53
C PHE A 374 8.30 -4.32 -33.40
N ARG A 375 8.47 -3.65 -34.54
CA ARG A 375 7.40 -3.28 -35.48
C ARG A 375 6.25 -2.54 -34.78
N TYR A 376 5.07 -2.64 -35.36
CA TYR A 376 3.80 -2.10 -34.86
C TYR A 376 2.69 -3.04 -35.34
N PHE A 377 1.51 -2.92 -34.74
CA PHE A 377 0.35 -3.69 -35.15
C PHE A 377 -0.24 -3.14 -36.46
N HIS A 378 -0.55 -4.03 -37.39
CA HIS A 378 -1.33 -3.70 -38.59
C HIS A 378 -2.22 -4.88 -38.95
N SER A 379 -3.49 -4.59 -39.22
CA SER A 379 -4.49 -5.60 -39.60
C SER A 379 -5.46 -5.05 -40.63
N THR A 380 -6.05 -5.97 -41.39
CA THR A 380 -7.19 -5.72 -42.27
C THR A 380 -8.35 -6.62 -41.84
N GLU A 381 -9.59 -6.21 -42.09
CA GLU A 381 -10.76 -7.06 -41.78
C GLU A 381 -10.73 -8.40 -42.51
N LYS A 382 -10.19 -8.43 -43.74
CA LYS A 382 -10.17 -9.63 -44.59
C LYS A 382 -9.06 -10.60 -44.24
N ASP A 383 -7.86 -10.09 -44.00
CA ASP A 383 -6.64 -10.91 -43.87
C ASP A 383 -6.21 -11.08 -42.41
N GLY A 384 -6.86 -10.38 -41.47
CA GLY A 384 -6.51 -10.41 -40.06
C GLY A 384 -5.20 -9.65 -39.76
N PRO A 385 -4.43 -10.05 -38.72
CA PRO A 385 -3.20 -9.38 -38.35
C PRO A 385 -2.09 -9.64 -39.38
N LEU A 386 -1.69 -8.59 -40.10
CA LEU A 386 -0.58 -8.59 -41.05
C LEU A 386 0.77 -8.37 -40.35
N LEU A 387 0.77 -7.48 -39.34
CA LEU A 387 1.93 -7.17 -38.51
C LEU A 387 1.52 -7.23 -37.03
N GLN A 388 2.39 -7.80 -36.20
CA GLN A 388 2.27 -7.78 -34.76
C GLN A 388 3.44 -7.01 -34.16
N GLN A 389 3.14 -6.22 -33.13
CA GLN A 389 4.16 -5.61 -32.29
C GLN A 389 4.68 -6.66 -31.29
N THR A 390 6.01 -6.82 -31.21
CA THR A 390 6.69 -7.86 -30.42
C THR A 390 7.58 -7.30 -29.30
N GLY A 391 7.62 -5.98 -29.15
CA GLY A 391 8.37 -5.29 -28.10
C GLY A 391 7.90 -3.85 -27.91
N THR A 392 8.33 -3.20 -26.83
CA THR A 392 7.97 -1.81 -26.54
C THR A 392 9.15 -0.96 -26.07
N VAL A 393 9.04 0.36 -26.32
CA VAL A 393 9.93 1.33 -25.68
C VAL A 393 9.33 1.78 -24.36
N ARG A 394 10.04 1.52 -23.26
CA ARG A 394 9.76 2.04 -21.93
C ARG A 394 10.53 3.34 -21.71
N THR A 395 9.82 4.42 -21.44
CA THR A 395 10.44 5.69 -21.02
C THR A 395 10.23 5.91 -19.53
N ASN A 396 11.28 6.27 -18.80
CA ASN A 396 11.15 6.64 -17.39
C ASN A 396 11.95 7.90 -17.10
N CYS A 397 11.51 8.57 -16.06
CA CYS A 397 12.09 9.83 -15.60
C CYS A 397 11.73 10.04 -14.13
N LEU A 398 12.30 11.06 -13.48
CA LEU A 398 11.96 11.37 -12.09
C LEU A 398 10.47 11.71 -11.94
N ASP A 399 9.98 12.56 -12.84
CA ASP A 399 8.56 12.82 -13.03
C ASP A 399 8.21 12.38 -14.45
N CYS A 400 7.42 11.31 -14.58
CA CYS A 400 7.00 10.75 -15.88
C CYS A 400 5.92 11.61 -16.55
N LEU A 401 6.25 12.89 -16.74
CA LEU A 401 5.39 13.95 -17.26
C LEU A 401 6.00 14.54 -18.54
N ASP A 402 6.53 15.75 -18.47
CA ASP A 402 6.90 16.56 -19.64
C ASP A 402 8.05 15.92 -20.46
N ARG A 403 9.14 15.51 -19.79
CA ARG A 403 10.32 14.87 -20.43
C ARG A 403 9.93 13.57 -21.14
N THR A 404 9.16 12.71 -20.47
CA THR A 404 8.69 11.45 -21.04
C THR A 404 7.72 11.67 -22.19
N ASN A 405 6.82 12.66 -22.11
CA ASN A 405 5.88 12.94 -23.19
C ASN A 405 6.60 13.44 -24.45
N ALA A 406 7.63 14.28 -24.29
CA ALA A 406 8.44 14.74 -25.41
C ALA A 406 9.12 13.58 -26.16
N VAL A 407 9.74 12.64 -25.42
CA VAL A 407 10.40 11.46 -26.01
C VAL A 407 9.39 10.50 -26.63
N GLN A 408 8.26 10.22 -25.97
CA GLN A 408 7.21 9.37 -26.54
C GLN A 408 6.58 9.98 -27.79
N THR A 409 6.43 11.32 -27.84
CA THR A 409 5.97 12.05 -29.04
C THR A 409 6.95 11.87 -30.19
N PHE A 410 8.25 12.01 -29.92
CA PHE A 410 9.30 11.82 -30.92
C PHE A 410 9.28 10.40 -31.51
N ILE A 411 9.19 9.37 -30.66
CA ILE A 411 9.11 7.97 -31.11
C ILE A 411 7.81 7.72 -31.89
N GLY A 412 6.68 8.23 -31.40
CA GLY A 412 5.37 8.07 -32.06
C GLY A 412 5.33 8.69 -33.45
N LEU A 413 5.91 9.89 -33.62
CA LEU A 413 6.05 10.55 -34.93
C LEU A 413 7.05 9.83 -35.86
N THR A 414 8.07 9.18 -35.31
CA THR A 414 9.00 8.36 -36.10
C THR A 414 8.28 7.12 -36.67
N ILE A 415 7.49 6.43 -35.85
CA ILE A 415 6.70 5.26 -36.30
C ILE A 415 5.53 5.63 -37.20
N LEU A 416 4.97 6.84 -37.06
CA LEU A 416 3.85 7.30 -37.88
C LEU A 416 4.16 7.17 -39.39
N GLU A 417 5.39 7.46 -39.81
CA GLU A 417 5.78 7.31 -41.22
C GLU A 417 5.67 5.86 -41.69
N GLU A 418 6.08 4.90 -40.86
CA GLU A 418 5.95 3.47 -41.15
C GLU A 418 4.48 3.04 -41.17
N GLN A 419 3.66 3.50 -40.21
CA GLN A 419 2.21 3.21 -40.22
C GLN A 419 1.55 3.70 -41.51
N LEU A 420 1.89 4.92 -41.97
CA LEU A 420 1.38 5.49 -43.22
C LEU A 420 1.88 4.75 -44.47
N LYS A 421 3.05 4.11 -44.42
CA LYS A 421 3.51 3.20 -45.49
C LYS A 421 2.59 1.99 -45.61
N SER A 422 2.18 1.38 -44.50
CA SER A 422 1.23 0.24 -44.52
C SER A 422 -0.12 0.60 -45.14
N PHE A 423 -0.60 1.83 -44.95
CA PHE A 423 -1.83 2.31 -45.61
C PHE A 423 -1.64 2.76 -47.07
N GLY A 424 -0.43 2.67 -47.64
CA GLY A 424 -0.13 3.18 -48.99
C GLY A 424 -0.26 4.71 -49.12
N LEU A 425 -0.11 5.45 -48.02
CA LEU A 425 -0.27 6.92 -47.98
C LEU A 425 1.07 7.68 -48.02
N HIS A 426 2.20 6.98 -47.88
CA HIS A 426 3.53 7.59 -47.79
C HIS A 426 3.96 8.38 -49.04
N GLU A 427 3.48 8.00 -50.24
CA GLU A 427 3.80 8.67 -51.51
C GLU A 427 3.09 10.03 -51.68
N LYS A 428 2.25 10.44 -50.72
CA LYS A 428 1.45 11.67 -50.79
C LYS A 428 1.91 12.66 -49.71
N PRO A 429 2.92 13.52 -49.97
CA PRO A 429 3.55 14.38 -48.97
C PRO A 429 2.58 15.28 -48.20
N GLN A 430 1.54 15.77 -48.87
CA GLN A 430 0.51 16.61 -48.26
C GLN A 430 -0.33 15.86 -47.21
N ILE A 431 -0.62 14.57 -47.45
CA ILE A 431 -1.36 13.74 -46.48
C ILE A 431 -0.46 13.40 -45.29
N VAL A 432 0.80 13.02 -45.56
CA VAL A 432 1.80 12.75 -44.52
C VAL A 432 1.95 13.94 -43.57
N SER A 433 2.14 15.15 -44.12
CA SER A 433 2.26 16.39 -43.32
C SER A 433 1.02 16.65 -42.47
N ARG A 434 -0.20 16.42 -43.00
CA ARG A 434 -1.44 16.56 -42.23
C ARG A 434 -1.51 15.59 -41.06
N PHE A 435 -1.12 14.32 -41.26
CA PHE A 435 -1.06 13.34 -40.16
C PHE A 435 -0.01 13.72 -39.12
N GLN A 436 1.19 14.13 -39.53
CA GLN A 436 2.26 14.57 -38.62
C GLN A 436 1.81 15.75 -37.74
N GLN A 437 1.19 16.78 -38.35
CA GLN A 437 0.64 17.92 -37.61
C GLN A 437 -0.48 17.51 -36.65
N LEU A 438 -1.36 16.60 -37.09
CA LEU A 438 -2.46 16.11 -36.27
C LEU A 438 -1.96 15.32 -35.05
N PHE A 439 -1.05 14.36 -35.26
CA PHE A 439 -0.50 13.56 -34.17
C PHE A 439 0.34 14.40 -33.21
N ALA A 440 1.09 15.42 -33.68
CA ALA A 440 1.78 16.34 -32.79
C ALA A 440 0.81 17.09 -31.85
N GLN A 441 -0.38 17.47 -32.34
CA GLN A 441 -1.43 18.07 -31.50
C GLN A 441 -2.03 17.05 -30.52
N LEU A 442 -2.33 15.83 -30.99
CA LEU A 442 -2.85 14.76 -30.13
C LEU A 442 -1.86 14.43 -28.99
N TRP A 443 -0.57 14.34 -29.28
CA TRP A 443 0.47 14.09 -28.28
C TRP A 443 0.62 15.23 -27.27
N THR A 444 0.37 16.46 -27.68
CA THR A 444 0.33 17.61 -26.76
C THR A 444 -0.85 17.49 -25.80
N GLN A 445 -2.03 17.15 -26.30
CA GLN A 445 -3.23 16.94 -25.49
C GLN A 445 -3.09 15.74 -24.56
N ASN A 446 -2.48 14.66 -25.03
CA ASN A 446 -2.14 13.49 -24.22
C ASN A 446 -1.25 13.87 -23.02
N GLY A 447 -0.20 14.66 -23.25
CA GLY A 447 0.64 15.19 -22.17
C GLY A 447 -0.15 15.97 -21.13
N ASP A 448 -1.10 16.81 -21.56
CA ASP A 448 -2.01 17.56 -20.68
C ASP A 448 -2.94 16.66 -19.85
N HIS A 449 -3.48 15.56 -20.43
CA HIS A 449 -4.33 14.60 -19.70
C HIS A 449 -3.54 13.85 -18.64
N VAL A 450 -2.38 13.32 -19.04
CA VAL A 450 -1.53 12.53 -18.15
C VAL A 450 -1.03 13.42 -17.01
N SER A 451 -0.62 14.65 -17.29
CA SER A 451 -0.20 15.60 -16.24
C SER A 451 -1.31 15.86 -15.21
N ARG A 452 -2.58 15.95 -15.61
CA ARG A 452 -3.71 16.19 -14.69
C ARG A 452 -3.92 15.05 -13.71
N ILE A 453 -3.68 13.81 -14.13
CA ILE A 453 -3.81 12.64 -13.26
C ILE A 453 -2.80 12.74 -12.11
N TYR A 454 -1.56 13.13 -12.40
CA TYR A 454 -0.42 13.05 -11.50
C TYR A 454 -0.26 14.29 -10.63
N ALA A 455 -0.41 15.45 -11.24
CA ALA A 455 -0.02 16.73 -10.68
C ALA A 455 -1.18 17.73 -10.59
N GLY A 456 -2.41 17.25 -10.86
CA GLY A 456 -3.67 17.99 -10.79
C GLY A 456 -3.82 19.14 -11.79
N THR A 457 -2.80 19.40 -12.61
CA THR A 457 -2.76 20.47 -13.62
C THR A 457 -2.32 19.94 -14.99
N GLY A 458 -2.61 20.69 -16.07
CA GLY A 458 -2.06 20.39 -17.40
C GLY A 458 -0.53 20.48 -17.45
N ALA A 459 0.07 19.94 -18.51
CA ALA A 459 1.51 19.90 -18.72
C ALA A 459 2.11 21.31 -18.82
N LEU A 460 3.42 21.47 -18.61
CA LEU A 460 4.05 22.76 -18.85
C LEU A 460 4.31 22.89 -20.35
N ASP A 461 3.72 23.92 -20.98
CA ASP A 461 3.73 24.02 -22.44
C ASP A 461 4.95 24.79 -22.99
N GLY A 462 5.66 25.52 -22.13
CA GLY A 462 6.86 26.29 -22.47
C GLY A 462 6.58 27.49 -23.39
N LYS A 463 5.35 27.65 -23.88
CA LYS A 463 4.94 28.69 -24.84
C LYS A 463 4.46 29.95 -24.13
N SER A 464 3.91 29.81 -22.92
CA SER A 464 3.45 30.95 -22.11
C SER A 464 3.98 30.89 -20.68
N LYS A 465 4.98 31.74 -20.38
CA LYS A 465 5.58 31.85 -19.03
C LYS A 465 4.56 32.19 -17.93
N LEU A 466 3.52 32.95 -18.26
CA LEU A 466 2.44 33.30 -17.31
C LEU A 466 1.54 32.10 -17.01
N LYS A 467 1.14 31.34 -18.04
CA LYS A 467 0.31 30.15 -17.90
C LYS A 467 1.07 29.03 -17.18
N ASP A 468 2.34 28.85 -17.52
CA ASP A 468 3.22 27.89 -16.85
C ASP A 468 3.49 28.29 -15.40
N GLY A 469 3.66 29.59 -15.11
CA GLY A 469 3.74 30.11 -13.76
C GLY A 469 2.49 29.80 -12.93
N ALA A 470 1.29 30.06 -13.47
CA ALA A 470 0.02 29.76 -12.80
C ALA A 470 -0.20 28.25 -12.59
N ARG A 471 0.16 27.41 -13.58
CA ARG A 471 0.12 25.95 -13.46
C ARG A 471 1.10 25.44 -12.39
N SER A 472 2.29 26.01 -12.31
CA SER A 472 3.30 25.67 -11.28
C SER A 472 2.80 25.98 -9.87
N VAL A 473 2.22 27.18 -9.65
CA VAL A 473 1.63 27.55 -8.35
C VAL A 473 0.45 26.64 -7.99
N SER A 474 -0.45 26.38 -8.94
CA SER A 474 -1.60 25.49 -8.73
C SER A 474 -1.16 24.06 -8.40
N ARG A 475 -0.13 23.57 -9.09
CA ARG A 475 0.49 22.26 -8.84
C ARG A 475 1.08 22.21 -7.43
N THR A 476 1.80 23.24 -6.97
CA THR A 476 2.31 23.31 -5.59
C THR A 476 1.18 23.28 -4.55
N LEU A 477 0.08 24.00 -4.79
CA LEU A 477 -1.07 24.01 -3.88
C LEU A 477 -1.76 22.64 -3.80
N GLN A 478 -2.02 22.01 -4.96
CA GLN A 478 -2.68 20.71 -5.05
C GLN A 478 -1.86 19.62 -4.37
N ASN A 479 -0.56 19.58 -4.68
CA ASN A 479 0.37 18.59 -4.13
C ASN A 479 0.49 18.67 -2.59
N ASN A 480 0.33 19.86 -2.01
CA ASN A 480 0.54 20.06 -0.57
C ASN A 480 -0.75 19.95 0.26
N LEU A 481 -1.93 20.15 -0.34
CA LEU A 481 -3.21 20.23 0.39
C LEU A 481 -4.24 19.14 0.03
N PHE A 482 -4.22 18.62 -1.20
CA PHE A 482 -5.30 17.75 -1.70
C PHE A 482 -4.84 16.35 -2.15
N ASP A 483 -3.53 16.12 -2.21
CA ASP A 483 -2.97 14.84 -2.67
C ASP A 483 -3.38 13.65 -1.79
N THR A 484 -3.42 13.82 -0.46
CA THR A 484 -3.85 12.76 0.48
C THR A 484 -5.30 12.36 0.25
N SER A 485 -6.23 13.32 0.21
CA SER A 485 -7.65 13.05 -0.03
C SER A 485 -7.91 12.43 -1.40
N LYS A 486 -7.12 12.79 -2.41
CA LYS A 486 -7.19 12.18 -3.75
C LYS A 486 -6.69 10.73 -3.73
N GLN A 487 -5.62 10.44 -2.97
CA GLN A 487 -5.12 9.07 -2.80
C GLN A 487 -6.16 8.19 -2.12
N GLU A 488 -6.76 8.65 -1.03
CA GLU A 488 -7.84 7.95 -0.32
C GLU A 488 -9.02 7.63 -1.26
N ALA A 489 -9.42 8.60 -2.10
CA ALA A 489 -10.47 8.39 -3.10
C ALA A 489 -10.11 7.32 -4.16
N MET A 490 -8.83 7.24 -4.58
CA MET A 490 -8.36 6.18 -5.48
C MET A 490 -8.39 4.82 -4.79
N ASP A 491 -7.94 4.75 -3.55
CA ASP A 491 -7.90 3.51 -2.77
C ASP A 491 -9.32 2.97 -2.53
N ILE A 492 -10.29 3.85 -2.23
CA ILE A 492 -11.72 3.50 -2.13
C ILE A 492 -12.27 2.96 -3.46
N LEU A 493 -11.91 3.56 -4.60
CA LEU A 493 -12.39 3.10 -5.91
C LEU A 493 -11.84 1.72 -6.29
N LEU A 494 -10.56 1.48 -6.02
CA LEU A 494 -9.85 0.28 -6.47
C LEU A 494 -10.01 -0.91 -5.51
N SER A 495 -9.95 -0.64 -4.21
CA SER A 495 -9.94 -1.67 -3.16
C SER A 495 -11.21 -1.68 -2.31
N GLY A 496 -12.14 -0.74 -2.53
CA GLY A 496 -13.25 -0.52 -1.61
C GLY A 496 -12.74 -0.11 -0.23
N SER A 497 -13.44 -0.54 0.82
CA SER A 497 -13.03 -0.32 2.22
C SER A 497 -12.39 -1.57 2.86
N LEU A 498 -11.82 -2.47 2.04
CA LEU A 498 -11.07 -3.65 2.48
C LEU A 498 -9.72 -3.32 3.13
N LEU A 499 -9.47 -2.08 3.58
CA LEU A 499 -8.17 -1.67 4.14
C LEU A 499 -8.22 -1.27 5.62
N ASN A 500 -9.41 -1.18 6.22
CA ASN A 500 -9.60 -0.66 7.59
C ASN A 500 -10.33 -1.66 8.51
N SER A 501 -10.05 -2.96 8.38
CA SER A 501 -10.56 -3.98 9.31
C SER A 501 -9.45 -4.97 9.67
N ASP A 502 -9.55 -5.62 10.84
CA ASP A 502 -8.60 -6.67 11.23
C ASP A 502 -8.51 -7.79 10.18
N TYR A 503 -9.61 -8.07 9.46
CA TYR A 503 -9.65 -9.02 8.35
C TYR A 503 -8.77 -8.60 7.17
N ALA A 504 -8.71 -7.31 6.86
CA ALA A 504 -7.84 -6.78 5.82
C ALA A 504 -6.36 -6.94 6.14
N ASP A 505 -5.99 -6.67 7.40
CA ASP A 505 -4.64 -6.85 7.88
C ASP A 505 -4.22 -8.31 7.84
N ARG A 506 -5.11 -9.22 8.25
CA ARG A 506 -4.90 -10.67 8.16
C ARG A 506 -4.83 -11.15 6.70
N ALA A 507 -5.65 -10.60 5.80
CA ALA A 507 -5.62 -10.90 4.37
C ALA A 507 -4.28 -10.58 3.73
N ARG A 508 -3.76 -9.38 4.01
CA ARG A 508 -2.48 -8.93 3.50
C ARG A 508 -1.35 -9.85 3.96
N THR A 509 -1.42 -10.29 5.21
CA THR A 509 -0.41 -11.16 5.79
C THR A 509 -0.48 -12.59 5.23
N VAL A 510 -1.65 -13.21 5.17
CA VAL A 510 -1.76 -14.67 4.97
C VAL A 510 -2.16 -15.05 3.54
N LEU A 511 -2.88 -14.20 2.80
CA LEU A 511 -3.37 -14.58 1.48
C LEU A 511 -2.38 -14.21 0.36
N PRO A 512 -2.26 -15.08 -0.66
CA PRO A 512 -1.60 -14.76 -1.92
C PRO A 512 -2.16 -13.48 -2.55
N PHE A 513 -1.31 -12.71 -3.26
CA PHE A 513 -1.69 -11.40 -3.79
C PHE A 513 -2.95 -11.43 -4.67
N ASN A 514 -3.08 -12.47 -5.51
CA ASN A 514 -4.26 -12.71 -6.36
C ASN A 514 -5.55 -12.97 -5.59
N LEU A 515 -5.48 -13.29 -4.30
CA LEU A 515 -6.62 -13.55 -3.43
C LEU A 515 -6.88 -12.41 -2.42
N ARG A 516 -6.00 -11.40 -2.32
CA ARG A 516 -6.19 -10.25 -1.41
C ARG A 516 -7.39 -9.37 -1.75
N GLN A 517 -7.90 -9.46 -2.98
CA GLN A 517 -9.01 -8.65 -3.48
C GLN A 517 -10.32 -9.43 -3.62
N VAL A 518 -10.42 -10.64 -3.05
CA VAL A 518 -11.67 -11.40 -3.07
C VAL A 518 -12.72 -10.71 -2.18
N PRO A 519 -14.03 -10.91 -2.46
CA PRO A 519 -15.10 -10.39 -1.63
C PRO A 519 -14.95 -10.73 -0.13
N ALA A 520 -15.41 -9.83 0.74
CA ALA A 520 -15.25 -9.94 2.19
C ALA A 520 -15.81 -11.24 2.80
N PHE A 521 -16.89 -11.80 2.25
CA PHE A 521 -17.44 -13.07 2.73
C PHE A 521 -16.53 -14.28 2.43
N LEU A 522 -15.82 -14.26 1.29
CA LEU A 522 -14.79 -15.26 0.97
C LEU A 522 -13.58 -15.10 1.88
N LEU A 523 -13.14 -13.86 2.12
CA LEU A 523 -12.06 -13.58 3.06
C LEU A 523 -12.35 -14.14 4.45
N GLY A 524 -13.55 -13.88 5.00
CA GLY A 524 -13.96 -14.41 6.30
C GLY A 524 -13.94 -15.95 6.34
N SER A 525 -14.43 -16.60 5.29
CA SER A 525 -14.45 -18.07 5.18
C SER A 525 -13.04 -18.66 5.06
N LEU A 526 -12.15 -18.02 4.29
CA LEU A 526 -10.75 -18.43 4.16
C LEU A 526 -10.02 -18.32 5.51
N PHE A 527 -10.19 -17.21 6.24
CA PHE A 527 -9.53 -17.05 7.53
C PHE A 527 -10.02 -18.03 8.59
N ALA A 528 -11.29 -18.41 8.56
CA ALA A 528 -11.83 -19.42 9.46
C ALA A 528 -11.17 -20.80 9.25
N ARG A 529 -10.59 -21.04 8.07
CA ARG A 529 -9.93 -22.30 7.67
C ARG A 529 -8.43 -22.13 7.45
N MET A 530 -7.83 -21.10 8.04
CA MET A 530 -6.42 -20.74 7.83
C MET A 530 -5.46 -21.91 8.09
N GLU A 531 -5.70 -22.65 9.18
CA GLU A 531 -4.89 -23.81 9.60
C GLU A 531 -4.84 -24.92 8.54
N GLU A 532 -5.82 -24.99 7.63
CA GLU A 532 -5.85 -25.99 6.56
C GLU A 532 -4.89 -25.67 5.41
N TYR A 533 -4.34 -24.47 5.34
CA TYR A 533 -3.43 -24.08 4.25
C TYR A 533 -2.19 -23.30 4.71
N THR A 534 -2.03 -23.04 6.01
CA THR A 534 -0.80 -22.48 6.58
C THR A 534 0.01 -23.54 7.31
N ASN A 535 1.34 -23.46 7.20
CA ASN A 535 2.28 -24.21 8.03
C ASN A 535 3.16 -23.22 8.82
N THR A 536 3.84 -23.69 9.86
CA THR A 536 4.85 -22.90 10.57
C THR A 536 6.26 -23.26 10.11
N LEU A 537 7.12 -22.24 10.04
CA LEU A 537 8.54 -22.34 9.74
C LEU A 537 9.30 -21.71 10.92
N PRO A 538 9.98 -22.51 11.77
CA PRO A 538 10.73 -21.99 12.90
C PRO A 538 11.95 -21.22 12.42
N LEU A 539 11.96 -19.90 12.64
CA LEU A 539 13.09 -19.02 12.30
C LEU A 539 13.77 -18.49 13.56
N THR A 540 15.06 -18.20 13.44
CA THR A 540 15.89 -17.70 14.51
C THR A 540 16.21 -16.21 14.36
N PHE A 541 15.99 -15.46 15.43
CA PHE A 541 16.14 -14.02 15.53
C PHE A 541 17.17 -13.70 16.60
N TRP A 542 18.32 -13.13 16.20
CA TRP A 542 19.27 -12.55 17.14
C TRP A 542 18.91 -11.08 17.34
N VAL A 543 18.70 -10.66 18.58
CA VAL A 543 18.35 -9.28 18.93
C VAL A 543 19.33 -8.79 20.00
N GLY A 544 20.03 -7.70 19.74
CA GLY A 544 21.00 -7.12 20.67
C GLY A 544 20.87 -5.62 20.83
N THR A 545 21.30 -5.11 21.98
CA THR A 545 21.39 -3.68 22.30
C THR A 545 22.76 -3.36 22.91
N TRP A 546 23.29 -2.19 22.60
CA TRP A 546 24.50 -1.67 23.22
C TRP A 546 24.54 -0.13 23.23
N ASN A 547 24.55 0.46 24.42
CA ASN A 547 24.93 1.86 24.59
C ASN A 547 26.46 2.00 24.43
N VAL A 548 26.90 2.72 23.39
CA VAL A 548 28.32 2.84 23.01
C VAL A 548 28.99 4.13 23.50
N ASN A 549 28.28 4.97 24.27
CA ASN A 549 28.82 6.15 24.94
C ASN A 549 29.67 7.06 24.01
N GLY A 550 29.13 7.41 22.84
CA GLY A 550 29.77 8.29 21.84
C GLY A 550 30.85 7.64 20.97
N GLY A 551 31.18 6.35 21.20
CA GLY A 551 32.31 5.64 20.58
C GLY A 551 32.40 5.75 19.06
N LYS A 552 33.57 6.16 18.55
CA LYS A 552 33.90 6.20 17.12
C LYS A 552 34.62 4.92 16.69
N GLY A 553 33.85 3.91 16.32
CA GLY A 553 34.36 2.62 15.85
C GLY A 553 35.02 1.76 16.93
N MET A 554 35.38 0.52 16.58
CA MET A 554 35.85 -0.52 17.51
C MET A 554 37.32 -0.37 17.97
N ARG A 555 37.98 0.76 17.68
CA ARG A 555 39.43 0.88 17.96
C ARG A 555 39.67 1.29 19.41
N THR A 556 39.94 0.32 20.28
CA THR A 556 40.57 0.56 21.58
C THR A 556 41.99 1.08 21.38
N THR A 557 42.29 2.27 21.88
CA THR A 557 43.66 2.75 22.09
C THR A 557 44.29 1.89 23.20
N GLY A 558 44.80 0.69 22.86
CA GLY A 558 45.30 -0.23 23.89
C GLY A 558 45.68 -1.66 23.51
N GLY A 559 45.62 -2.07 22.23
CA GLY A 559 46.34 -3.26 21.76
C GLY A 559 45.80 -4.66 22.14
N THR A 560 44.56 -4.79 22.60
CA THR A 560 43.85 -6.08 22.59
C THR A 560 42.49 -5.91 21.93
N ASP A 561 42.40 -6.21 20.64
CA ASP A 561 41.14 -6.28 19.91
C ASP A 561 40.28 -7.39 20.54
N ARG A 562 39.22 -7.06 21.27
CA ARG A 562 38.08 -7.98 21.40
C ARG A 562 37.12 -7.65 20.26
N PRO A 563 37.11 -8.43 19.16
CA PRO A 563 36.23 -8.16 18.04
C PRO A 563 34.77 -8.29 18.46
N ILE A 564 33.88 -7.53 17.82
CA ILE A 564 32.42 -7.61 18.03
C ILE A 564 31.87 -9.04 17.77
N ASP A 565 32.66 -9.89 17.12
CA ASP A 565 32.46 -11.33 16.97
C ASP A 565 32.00 -12.00 18.27
N ASP A 566 32.61 -11.63 19.42
CA ASP A 566 32.24 -12.16 20.74
C ASP A 566 30.75 -11.91 21.04
N TRP A 567 30.23 -10.75 20.66
CA TRP A 567 28.83 -10.39 20.87
C TRP A 567 27.90 -10.97 19.80
N LEU A 568 28.28 -10.89 18.52
CA LEU A 568 27.42 -11.23 17.39
C LEU A 568 27.41 -12.73 17.06
N LEU A 569 28.52 -13.45 17.23
CA LEU A 569 28.72 -14.80 16.68
C LEU A 569 28.93 -15.88 17.74
N ASP A 570 29.42 -15.54 18.93
CA ASP A 570 29.92 -16.52 19.90
C ASP A 570 28.99 -16.78 21.10
N CYS A 571 27.69 -16.50 20.92
CA CYS A 571 26.64 -16.72 21.94
C CYS A 571 26.67 -18.16 22.51
N ALA A 572 26.95 -19.17 21.68
CA ALA A 572 27.06 -20.56 22.11
C ALA A 572 28.34 -20.90 22.87
N ALA A 573 29.47 -20.28 22.52
CA ALA A 573 30.72 -20.47 23.23
C ALA A 573 30.61 -19.85 24.62
N GLN A 574 30.03 -18.63 24.70
CA GLN A 574 29.71 -17.95 25.95
C GLN A 574 28.73 -18.75 26.82
N ALA A 575 27.70 -19.36 26.24
CA ALA A 575 26.75 -20.17 27.00
C ALA A 575 27.34 -21.48 27.57
N LYS A 576 28.38 -22.04 26.93
CA LYS A 576 29.05 -23.27 27.39
C LYS A 576 30.14 -23.00 28.43
N GLU A 577 30.85 -21.88 28.32
CA GLU A 577 31.93 -21.52 29.25
C GLU A 577 31.43 -20.76 30.48
N ASN A 578 30.45 -19.86 30.31
CA ASN A 578 29.89 -19.07 31.40
C ASN A 578 28.55 -19.65 31.86
N LYS A 579 28.53 -20.30 33.04
CA LYS A 579 27.30 -20.77 33.72
C LYS A 579 26.33 -19.64 34.16
N THR A 580 26.52 -18.43 33.65
CA THR A 580 25.88 -17.17 34.08
C THR A 580 25.04 -16.53 32.96
N ASN A 581 24.69 -17.27 31.91
CA ASN A 581 23.75 -16.82 30.88
C ASN A 581 22.56 -17.78 30.83
N PHE A 582 21.40 -17.27 30.42
CA PHE A 582 20.23 -18.11 30.21
C PHE A 582 20.38 -18.87 28.89
N LEU A 583 20.19 -20.19 28.94
CA LEU A 583 20.16 -21.07 27.78
C LEU A 583 19.03 -22.09 27.96
N LEU A 584 18.09 -22.11 27.02
CA LEU A 584 17.00 -23.07 26.96
C LEU A 584 17.34 -24.18 25.95
N GLY A 585 17.51 -25.41 26.44
CA GLY A 585 17.83 -26.56 25.60
C GLY A 585 19.25 -26.54 25.01
N SER A 586 19.45 -27.26 23.90
CA SER A 586 20.71 -27.27 23.16
C SER A 586 20.52 -26.57 21.81
N TRP A 587 21.08 -25.38 21.65
CA TRP A 587 21.19 -24.72 20.34
C TRP A 587 22.40 -25.22 19.58
N ASP A 588 22.25 -25.52 18.28
CA ASP A 588 23.38 -25.84 17.42
C ASP A 588 24.12 -24.55 17.02
N PRO A 589 25.35 -24.33 17.51
CA PRO A 589 26.16 -23.16 17.14
C PRO A 589 26.46 -23.01 15.65
N ASN A 590 26.25 -24.08 14.87
CA ASN A 590 26.47 -24.08 13.44
C ASN A 590 25.20 -23.72 12.66
N LYS A 591 24.03 -23.68 13.29
CA LYS A 591 22.78 -23.21 12.65
C LYS A 591 22.92 -21.70 12.45
N PRO A 592 22.88 -21.20 11.19
CA PRO A 592 22.94 -19.76 10.95
C PRO A 592 21.67 -19.09 11.50
N VAL A 593 21.84 -17.91 12.10
CA VAL A 593 20.73 -17.04 12.48
C VAL A 593 20.01 -16.58 11.22
N ASP A 594 18.68 -16.46 11.22
CA ASP A 594 17.93 -16.04 10.04
C ASP A 594 17.82 -14.51 9.94
N VAL A 595 17.67 -13.82 11.08
CA VAL A 595 17.57 -12.35 11.19
C VAL A 595 18.40 -11.82 12.34
N PHE A 596 19.21 -10.78 12.10
CA PHE A 596 19.91 -10.01 13.14
C PHE A 596 19.28 -8.63 13.30
N ALA A 597 18.93 -8.24 14.52
CA ALA A 597 18.53 -6.88 14.88
C ALA A 597 19.53 -6.30 15.90
N VAL A 598 20.24 -5.26 15.51
CA VAL A 598 21.31 -4.64 16.31
C VAL A 598 20.91 -3.21 16.67
N GLY A 599 20.56 -2.99 17.93
CA GLY A 599 20.26 -1.70 18.53
C GLY A 599 21.50 -1.06 19.15
N PHE A 600 21.64 0.25 18.96
CA PHE A 600 22.66 1.06 19.61
C PHE A 600 22.07 2.32 20.23
N GLU A 601 22.69 2.75 21.31
CA GLU A 601 22.41 4.00 22.00
C GLU A 601 23.70 4.82 22.13
N GLU A 602 23.55 6.15 22.12
CA GLU A 602 24.68 7.08 22.15
C GLU A 602 25.73 6.82 21.05
N ILE A 603 25.29 6.41 19.85
CA ILE A 603 26.18 6.15 18.70
C ILE A 603 26.94 7.40 18.20
N VAL A 604 26.60 8.59 18.73
CA VAL A 604 27.25 9.87 18.45
C VAL A 604 27.44 10.68 19.73
N ASP A 605 28.53 11.43 19.82
CA ASP A 605 28.74 12.41 20.89
C ASP A 605 27.60 13.44 20.89
N LEU A 606 26.97 13.66 22.04
CA LEU A 606 25.88 14.62 22.23
C LEU A 606 26.41 16.06 22.32
N ASN A 607 27.01 16.57 21.24
CA ASN A 607 27.31 17.99 21.09
C ASN A 607 26.24 18.68 20.23
N ALA A 608 26.12 20.01 20.37
CA ALA A 608 25.09 20.80 19.67
C ALA A 608 25.14 20.64 18.13
N SER A 609 26.34 20.42 17.58
CA SER A 609 26.54 20.18 16.15
C SER A 609 25.92 18.86 15.71
N ASN A 610 26.18 17.74 16.41
CA ASN A 610 25.64 16.42 16.07
C ASN A 610 24.12 16.33 16.25
N ILE A 611 23.58 17.04 17.24
CA ILE A 611 22.13 17.11 17.48
C ILE A 611 21.43 17.92 16.36
N MET A 612 22.07 18.98 15.85
CA MET A 612 21.52 19.79 14.76
C MET A 612 21.78 19.20 13.35
N ALA A 613 22.92 18.54 13.14
CA ALA A 613 23.34 18.03 11.83
C ALA A 613 22.87 16.59 11.54
N ALA A 614 22.44 15.83 12.55
CA ALA A 614 22.02 14.42 12.42
C ALA A 614 23.03 13.57 11.59
N SER A 615 24.31 13.64 11.96
CA SER A 615 25.37 12.94 11.25
C SER A 615 25.13 11.42 11.22
N THR A 616 25.30 10.82 10.04
CA THR A 616 25.14 9.37 9.78
C THR A 616 26.47 8.66 9.56
N THR A 617 27.61 9.34 9.72
CA THR A 617 28.94 8.76 9.47
C THR A 617 29.19 7.52 10.34
N ASN A 618 28.88 7.60 11.64
CA ASN A 618 29.04 6.46 12.55
C ASN A 618 28.09 5.31 12.18
N GLN A 619 26.84 5.62 11.80
CA GLN A 619 25.89 4.60 11.35
C GLN A 619 26.43 3.82 10.14
N ARG A 620 27.03 4.49 9.15
CA ARG A 620 27.61 3.82 7.98
C ARG A 620 28.78 2.91 8.35
N GLN A 621 29.69 3.38 9.20
CA GLN A 621 30.84 2.57 9.63
C GLN A 621 30.37 1.32 10.40
N TRP A 622 29.47 1.50 11.37
CA TRP A 622 28.89 0.38 12.12
C TRP A 622 28.17 -0.62 11.20
N CYS A 623 27.43 -0.14 10.21
CA CYS A 623 26.80 -1.01 9.22
C CYS A 623 27.84 -1.89 8.50
N THR A 624 28.93 -1.31 8.03
CA THR A 624 30.02 -2.04 7.35
C THR A 624 30.65 -3.08 8.28
N ASP A 625 31.01 -2.69 9.50
CA ASP A 625 31.70 -3.56 10.45
C ASP A 625 30.82 -4.74 10.90
N ILE A 626 29.53 -4.49 11.14
CA ILE A 626 28.56 -5.55 11.47
C ILE A 626 28.37 -6.49 10.29
N THR A 627 28.16 -5.94 9.08
CA THR A 627 27.97 -6.74 7.87
C THR A 627 29.17 -7.66 7.63
N ALA A 628 30.39 -7.13 7.73
CA ALA A 628 31.62 -7.90 7.60
C ALA A 628 31.74 -9.01 8.66
N THR A 629 31.26 -8.75 9.88
CA THR A 629 31.29 -9.72 10.97
C THR A 629 30.27 -10.84 10.76
N ILE A 630 28.98 -10.53 10.60
CA ILE A 630 27.93 -11.55 10.47
C ILE A 630 28.13 -12.41 9.22
N ASN A 631 28.73 -11.85 8.17
CA ASN A 631 29.04 -12.58 6.94
C ASN A 631 30.21 -13.58 7.06
N LYS A 632 30.88 -13.67 8.22
CA LYS A 632 31.81 -14.76 8.52
C LYS A 632 31.12 -16.11 8.67
N ARG A 633 29.83 -16.14 9.03
CA ARG A 633 29.04 -17.36 9.29
C ARG A 633 27.81 -17.55 8.39
N GLY A 634 27.63 -16.70 7.39
CA GLY A 634 26.51 -16.79 6.44
C GLY A 634 26.52 -15.65 5.44
N HIS A 635 25.45 -15.52 4.65
CA HIS A 635 25.29 -14.43 3.71
C HIS A 635 24.11 -13.57 4.11
N TYR A 636 24.39 -12.41 4.68
CA TYR A 636 23.41 -11.47 5.20
C TYR A 636 23.46 -10.16 4.43
N VAL A 637 22.28 -9.58 4.26
CA VAL A 637 22.09 -8.25 3.65
C VAL A 637 21.33 -7.37 4.62
N LEU A 638 21.63 -6.07 4.61
CA LEU A 638 20.88 -5.09 5.40
C LEU A 638 19.44 -5.03 4.87
N VAL A 639 18.44 -5.21 5.72
CA VAL A 639 17.03 -4.91 5.38
C VAL A 639 16.82 -3.41 5.40
N ASN A 640 17.13 -2.79 6.54
CA ASN A 640 17.05 -1.34 6.72
C ASN A 640 17.86 -0.90 7.95
N SER A 641 18.12 0.41 8.05
CA SER A 641 18.70 1.05 9.23
C SER A 641 18.01 2.36 9.53
N VAL A 642 17.71 2.64 10.80
CA VAL A 642 17.06 3.87 11.24
C VAL A 642 17.83 4.49 12.40
N GLN A 643 18.03 5.81 12.38
CA GLN A 643 18.74 6.54 13.42
C GLN A 643 17.94 7.76 13.88
N LEU A 644 17.86 7.92 15.21
CA LEU A 644 17.33 9.09 15.89
C LEU A 644 18.40 9.65 16.82
N VAL A 645 19.16 10.64 16.33
CA VAL A 645 20.30 11.24 17.05
C VAL A 645 21.28 10.15 17.52
N GLY A 646 21.24 9.74 18.79
CA GLY A 646 22.10 8.71 19.36
C GLY A 646 21.53 7.29 19.31
N VAL A 647 20.23 7.12 19.03
CA VAL A 647 19.59 5.80 18.96
C VAL A 647 19.65 5.29 17.53
N CYS A 648 20.12 4.07 17.29
CA CYS A 648 20.22 3.48 15.96
C CYS A 648 19.77 2.02 15.99
N LEU A 649 19.07 1.57 14.96
CA LEU A 649 18.69 0.17 14.79
C LEU A 649 19.06 -0.27 13.38
N PHE A 650 19.77 -1.40 13.30
CA PHE A 650 20.04 -2.12 12.07
C PHE A 650 19.30 -3.45 12.07
N VAL A 651 18.69 -3.83 10.94
CA VAL A 651 18.17 -5.19 10.77
C VAL A 651 18.79 -5.81 9.53
N PHE A 652 19.37 -6.99 9.69
CA PHE A 652 19.96 -7.81 8.62
C PHE A 652 19.19 -9.12 8.49
N ILE A 653 19.13 -9.64 7.27
CA ILE A 653 18.45 -10.90 6.97
C ILE A 653 19.35 -11.80 6.14
N HIS A 654 19.26 -13.11 6.39
CA HIS A 654 19.94 -14.09 5.56
C HIS A 654 19.38 -14.04 4.13
N VAL A 655 20.26 -14.06 3.12
CA VAL A 655 19.91 -13.81 1.70
C VAL A 655 18.81 -14.74 1.17
N LYS A 656 18.76 -16.00 1.65
CA LYS A 656 17.74 -17.01 1.31
C LYS A 656 16.30 -16.54 1.57
N HIS A 657 16.11 -15.58 2.48
CA HIS A 657 14.78 -15.07 2.86
C HIS A 657 14.38 -13.78 2.13
N VAL A 658 15.31 -13.11 1.44
CA VAL A 658 15.08 -11.84 0.75
C VAL A 658 13.90 -11.89 -0.24
N PRO A 659 13.68 -12.97 -1.02
CA PRO A 659 12.53 -13.06 -1.93
C PRO A 659 11.15 -12.96 -1.25
N TYR A 660 11.08 -13.29 0.04
CA TYR A 660 9.85 -13.33 0.85
C TYR A 660 9.65 -12.09 1.70
N LEU A 661 10.58 -11.12 1.64
CA LEU A 661 10.51 -9.86 2.35
C LEU A 661 9.50 -8.91 1.69
N ARG A 662 8.52 -8.44 2.44
CA ARG A 662 7.48 -7.51 1.99
C ARG A 662 7.25 -6.38 3.00
N ASP A 663 6.64 -5.29 2.56
CA ASP A 663 6.14 -4.18 3.39
C ASP A 663 7.15 -3.63 4.42
N VAL A 664 8.41 -3.48 4.00
CA VAL A 664 9.48 -2.86 4.80
C VAL A 664 9.16 -1.39 5.08
N ALA A 665 9.11 -1.00 6.35
CA ALA A 665 8.93 0.39 6.77
C ALA A 665 9.72 0.71 8.04
N THR A 666 9.96 2.00 8.29
CA THR A 666 10.63 2.48 9.51
C THR A 666 9.83 3.60 10.16
N ALA A 667 9.97 3.74 11.47
CA ALA A 667 9.32 4.79 12.25
C ALA A 667 10.24 5.24 13.40
N MET A 668 10.05 6.47 13.88
CA MET A 668 10.83 7.02 14.99
C MET A 668 10.00 8.02 15.80
N VAL A 669 10.25 8.07 17.11
CA VAL A 669 9.57 8.98 18.06
C VAL A 669 10.62 9.62 18.97
N LYS A 670 10.55 10.94 19.13
CA LYS A 670 11.34 11.72 20.10
C LYS A 670 10.55 11.90 21.37
N THR A 671 11.17 11.69 22.53
CA THR A 671 10.50 11.88 23.85
C THR A 671 11.18 12.93 24.74
N GLY A 672 12.44 13.30 24.47
CA GLY A 672 13.18 14.28 25.29
C GLY A 672 12.48 15.65 25.40
N LEU A 673 12.38 16.20 26.62
CA LEU A 673 11.69 17.47 26.94
C LEU A 673 10.27 17.57 26.37
N GLY A 674 9.48 16.50 26.44
CA GLY A 674 8.10 16.47 25.91
C GLY A 674 8.06 16.49 24.37
N GLY A 675 9.07 15.88 23.74
CA GLY A 675 9.24 15.81 22.28
C GLY A 675 10.03 16.99 21.67
N ALA A 676 10.53 17.93 22.48
CA ALA A 676 11.30 19.09 22.03
C ALA A 676 12.78 18.77 21.73
N THR A 677 13.36 17.73 22.32
CA THR A 677 14.74 17.28 22.05
C THR A 677 14.80 15.85 21.52
N GLY A 678 15.75 15.57 20.63
CA GLY A 678 15.84 14.29 19.91
C GLY A 678 16.80 13.26 20.48
N ASN A 679 17.43 13.49 21.63
CA ASN A 679 18.47 12.61 22.19
C ASN A 679 17.93 11.37 22.93
N LYS A 680 16.61 11.32 23.19
CA LYS A 680 15.89 10.19 23.80
C LYS A 680 14.65 9.90 22.97
N GLY A 681 14.23 8.65 22.98
CA GLY A 681 13.11 8.19 22.18
C GLY A 681 13.27 6.76 21.69
N GLY A 682 12.52 6.42 20.65
CA GLY A 682 12.50 5.10 20.06
C GLY A 682 12.58 5.13 18.54
N VAL A 683 13.20 4.12 17.96
CA VAL A 683 13.21 3.84 16.53
C VAL A 683 12.71 2.42 16.29
N ALA A 684 12.08 2.18 15.15
CA ALA A 684 11.66 0.85 14.78
C ALA A 684 11.74 0.58 13.27
N ILE A 685 11.93 -0.70 12.96
CA ILE A 685 11.90 -1.26 11.61
C ILE A 685 10.89 -2.40 11.62
N ARG A 686 9.97 -2.39 10.65
CA ARG A 686 9.01 -3.47 10.45
C ARG A 686 9.08 -4.02 9.04
N PHE A 687 8.69 -5.28 8.89
CA PHE A 687 8.48 -5.93 7.60
C PHE A 687 7.61 -7.17 7.77
N GLN A 688 7.06 -7.64 6.66
CA GLN A 688 6.48 -8.98 6.56
C GLN A 688 7.55 -9.94 6.02
N LEU A 689 7.70 -11.07 6.69
CA LEU A 689 8.55 -12.17 6.25
C LEU A 689 7.65 -13.41 6.07
N TYR A 690 7.60 -13.94 4.85
CA TYR A 690 6.58 -14.92 4.45
C TYR A 690 5.16 -14.41 4.73
N ASN A 691 4.45 -15.01 5.67
CA ASN A 691 3.11 -14.66 6.09
C ASN A 691 3.07 -14.29 7.57
N SER A 692 4.13 -13.70 8.12
CA SER A 692 4.10 -13.08 9.45
C SER A 692 4.74 -11.70 9.45
N SER A 693 4.14 -10.80 10.21
CA SER A 693 4.54 -9.41 10.38
C SER A 693 5.46 -9.25 11.60
N LEU A 694 6.63 -8.66 11.39
CA LEU A 694 7.69 -8.53 12.38
C LEU A 694 7.99 -7.04 12.63
N CYS A 695 8.15 -6.66 13.89
CA CYS A 695 8.53 -5.31 14.30
C CYS A 695 9.71 -5.34 15.28
N PHE A 696 10.77 -4.61 14.97
CA PHE A 696 11.96 -4.47 15.80
C PHE A 696 12.05 -3.04 16.31
N CYS A 697 12.11 -2.85 17.62
CA CYS A 697 12.18 -1.57 18.30
C CYS A 697 13.51 -1.46 19.07
N CYS A 698 14.14 -0.28 19.00
CA CYS A 698 15.28 0.12 19.82
C CYS A 698 14.91 1.41 20.54
N SER A 699 15.14 1.53 21.85
CA SER A 699 14.77 2.74 22.59
C SER A 699 15.79 3.14 23.64
N HIS A 700 15.92 4.45 23.83
CA HIS A 700 16.72 5.05 24.89
C HIS A 700 15.82 5.94 25.74
N PHE A 701 15.50 5.48 26.96
CA PHE A 701 14.59 6.17 27.88
C PHE A 701 15.31 7.16 28.82
N ALA A 702 14.53 7.92 29.58
CA ALA A 702 14.99 8.87 30.57
C ALA A 702 15.95 8.24 31.60
N ALA A 703 17.15 8.82 31.71
CA ALA A 703 18.15 8.44 32.70
C ALA A 703 17.83 9.02 34.08
N GLY A 704 18.39 8.42 35.14
CA GLY A 704 18.27 8.89 36.53
C GLY A 704 17.61 7.89 37.46
N GLN A 705 18.10 7.79 38.70
CA GLN A 705 17.63 6.80 39.69
C GLN A 705 16.12 6.91 39.97
N SER A 706 15.62 8.13 40.16
CA SER A 706 14.23 8.40 40.58
C SER A 706 13.24 8.56 39.42
N ASN A 707 13.69 8.47 38.17
CA ASN A 707 12.92 8.87 36.99
C ASN A 707 12.06 7.73 36.41
N VAL A 708 11.52 6.85 37.27
CA VAL A 708 10.74 5.67 36.85
C VAL A 708 9.48 6.08 36.08
N ASN A 709 8.77 7.11 36.57
CA ASN A 709 7.55 7.60 35.90
C ASN A 709 7.83 8.19 34.53
N GLU A 710 8.99 8.84 34.35
CA GLU A 710 9.40 9.41 33.07
C GLU A 710 9.73 8.30 32.06
N ARG A 711 10.38 7.21 32.49
CA ARG A 711 10.60 6.02 31.64
C ARG A 711 9.31 5.31 31.25
N ASN A 712 8.36 5.19 32.19
CA ASN A 712 7.03 4.66 31.88
C ASN A 712 6.31 5.55 30.86
N ALA A 713 6.41 6.87 31.01
CA ALA A 713 5.84 7.84 30.06
C ALA A 713 6.53 7.77 28.68
N ASP A 714 7.85 7.63 28.62
CA ASP A 714 8.60 7.43 27.38
C ASP A 714 8.10 6.19 26.64
N PHE A 715 7.95 5.05 27.34
CA PHE A 715 7.40 3.82 26.75
C PHE A 715 5.99 4.02 26.19
N GLN A 716 5.10 4.65 26.96
CA GLN A 716 3.71 4.90 26.52
C GLN A 716 3.66 5.85 25.32
N GLU A 717 4.51 6.89 25.32
CA GLU A 717 4.61 7.84 24.22
C GLU A 717 5.13 7.18 22.95
N ILE A 718 6.19 6.37 23.04
CA ILE A 718 6.75 5.64 21.90
C ILE A 718 5.73 4.62 21.38
N SER A 719 5.16 3.79 22.25
CA SER A 719 4.17 2.76 21.86
C SER A 719 2.97 3.35 21.13
N ARG A 720 2.53 4.55 21.53
CA ARG A 720 1.36 5.24 20.94
C ARG A 720 1.69 6.05 19.68
N LYS A 721 2.84 6.72 19.64
CA LYS A 721 3.19 7.65 18.54
C LYS A 721 4.01 6.99 17.42
N LEU A 722 4.57 5.81 17.67
CA LEU A 722 5.27 5.06 16.64
C LEU A 722 4.23 4.41 15.74
N VAL A 723 4.05 5.01 14.56
CA VAL A 723 3.04 4.63 13.58
C VAL A 723 3.70 4.43 12.22
N PHE A 724 3.44 3.26 11.62
CA PHE A 724 3.85 2.90 10.27
C PHE A 724 2.74 3.25 9.25
N PRO A 725 2.99 3.14 7.92
CA PRO A 725 1.93 3.30 6.93
C PRO A 725 0.68 2.43 7.23
N ALA A 726 -0.50 2.92 6.84
CA ALA A 726 -1.81 2.34 7.17
C ALA A 726 -2.14 2.32 8.68
N ASP A 727 -1.64 3.32 9.42
CA ASP A 727 -1.91 3.53 10.85
C ASP A 727 -1.54 2.34 11.76
N LEU A 728 -0.61 1.49 11.32
CA LEU A 728 -0.17 0.32 12.06
C LEU A 728 0.80 0.70 13.18
N THR A 729 0.53 0.26 14.41
CA THR A 729 1.42 0.42 15.57
C THR A 729 2.26 -0.85 15.80
N PRO A 730 3.32 -0.83 16.65
CA PRO A 730 4.04 -2.05 17.01
C PRO A 730 3.12 -3.18 17.45
N HIS A 731 2.09 -2.88 18.25
CA HIS A 731 1.14 -3.87 18.78
C HIS A 731 0.32 -4.60 17.71
N GLY A 732 0.23 -4.08 16.49
CA GLY A 732 -0.48 -4.73 15.38
C GLY A 732 0.31 -5.84 14.68
N HIS A 733 1.55 -6.11 15.07
CA HIS A 733 2.42 -7.10 14.44
C HIS A 733 2.33 -8.47 15.13
N ASP A 734 2.61 -9.53 14.37
CA ASP A 734 2.61 -10.92 14.85
C ASP A 734 3.71 -11.17 15.88
N PHE A 735 4.86 -10.52 15.70
CA PHE A 735 5.96 -10.52 16.65
C PHE A 735 6.55 -9.11 16.80
N VAL A 736 6.77 -8.70 18.05
CA VAL A 736 7.44 -7.44 18.40
C VAL A 736 8.67 -7.75 19.24
N PHE A 737 9.84 -7.36 18.77
CA PHE A 737 11.12 -7.46 19.45
C PHE A 737 11.53 -6.06 19.92
N TRP A 738 11.70 -5.85 21.22
CA TRP A 738 12.01 -4.54 21.77
C TRP A 738 13.28 -4.62 22.61
N CYS A 739 14.32 -3.92 22.14
CA CYS A 739 15.59 -3.81 22.83
C CYS A 739 15.91 -2.36 23.20
N GLY A 740 16.87 -2.17 24.10
CA GLY A 740 17.53 -0.88 24.26
C GLY A 740 18.06 -0.59 25.65
N ASP A 741 18.66 0.60 25.80
CA ASP A 741 18.94 1.23 27.09
C ASP A 741 17.65 1.85 27.67
N PHE A 742 16.88 1.01 28.36
CA PHE A 742 15.67 1.44 29.04
C PHE A 742 15.94 2.20 30.33
N ASN A 743 17.20 2.26 30.78
CA ASN A 743 17.63 3.06 31.92
C ASN A 743 16.92 2.79 33.27
N TYR A 744 16.16 1.70 33.40
CA TYR A 744 15.62 1.26 34.70
C TYR A 744 16.77 0.87 35.63
N ARG A 745 16.62 1.18 36.92
CA ARG A 745 17.67 1.02 37.94
C ARG A 745 17.29 -0.03 38.96
N ILE A 746 18.24 -0.36 39.82
CA ILE A 746 18.00 -1.20 41.00
C ILE A 746 17.72 -0.26 42.17
N ASP A 747 16.53 -0.40 42.77
CA ASP A 747 16.07 0.39 43.91
C ASP A 747 16.53 -0.24 45.23
N MET A 748 17.85 -0.28 45.42
CA MET A 748 18.53 -0.79 46.61
C MET A 748 19.75 0.08 46.94
N ALA A 749 20.22 0.05 48.18
CA ALA A 749 21.45 0.76 48.56
C ALA A 749 22.67 0.16 47.84
N ASN A 750 23.58 1.04 47.40
CA ASN A 750 24.72 0.66 46.54
C ASN A 750 25.61 -0.43 47.16
N ASP A 751 25.87 -0.37 48.47
CA ASP A 751 26.69 -1.36 49.17
C ASP A 751 26.09 -2.77 49.09
N TYR A 752 24.77 -2.90 49.31
CA TYR A 752 24.06 -4.18 49.15
C TYR A 752 24.09 -4.66 47.70
N VAL A 753 23.90 -3.74 46.75
CA VAL A 753 23.96 -4.10 45.32
C VAL A 753 25.32 -4.68 44.97
N ARG A 754 26.41 -3.98 45.35
CA ARG A 754 27.78 -4.45 45.11
C ARG A 754 28.08 -5.77 45.83
N ASP A 755 27.55 -5.99 47.03
CA ASP A 755 27.73 -7.25 47.76
C ASP A 755 26.97 -8.41 47.12
N PHE A 756 25.74 -8.21 46.62
CA PHE A 756 25.05 -9.26 45.86
C PHE A 756 25.76 -9.56 44.54
N ILE A 757 26.33 -8.56 43.86
CA ILE A 757 27.13 -8.76 42.63
C ILE A 757 28.38 -9.61 42.92
N LYS A 758 29.12 -9.30 43.99
CA LYS A 758 30.30 -10.10 44.40
C LYS A 758 29.97 -11.57 44.64
N ASN A 759 28.76 -11.85 45.12
CA ASN A 759 28.27 -13.20 45.40
C ASN A 759 27.50 -13.83 44.23
N ALA A 760 27.42 -13.16 43.08
CA ALA A 760 26.62 -13.57 41.92
C ALA A 760 25.14 -13.90 42.26
N ASN A 761 24.57 -13.21 43.25
CA ASN A 761 23.19 -13.42 43.68
C ASN A 761 22.22 -12.52 42.88
N TRP A 762 22.00 -12.89 41.62
CA TRP A 762 21.11 -12.17 40.71
C TRP A 762 19.64 -12.18 41.14
N PRO A 763 19.07 -13.28 41.68
CA PRO A 763 17.68 -13.30 42.14
C PRO A 763 17.38 -12.23 43.20
N SER A 764 18.24 -12.07 44.22
CA SER A 764 18.05 -11.05 45.25
C SER A 764 18.19 -9.62 44.71
N LEU A 765 19.03 -9.39 43.71
CA LEU A 765 19.12 -8.08 43.04
C LEU A 765 17.89 -7.75 42.20
N MET A 766 17.31 -8.77 41.56
CA MET A 766 16.11 -8.64 40.73
C MET A 766 14.88 -8.20 41.55
N GLU A 767 14.85 -8.48 42.86
CA GLU A 767 13.83 -7.94 43.77
C GLU A 767 13.84 -6.41 43.86
N GLY A 768 14.91 -5.74 43.41
CA GLY A 768 15.02 -4.28 43.37
C GLY A 768 14.86 -3.70 41.98
N ASP A 769 14.64 -4.52 40.94
CA ASP A 769 14.63 -4.07 39.55
C ASP A 769 13.37 -3.24 39.23
N GLN A 770 13.55 -1.97 38.88
CA GLN A 770 12.44 -1.06 38.61
C GLN A 770 11.62 -1.44 37.37
N LEU A 771 12.22 -2.12 36.37
CA LEU A 771 11.50 -2.57 35.19
C LEU A 771 10.55 -3.71 35.55
N LEU A 772 11.03 -4.70 36.31
CA LEU A 772 10.20 -5.80 36.81
C LEU A 772 8.97 -5.28 37.57
N PHE A 773 9.16 -4.31 38.48
CA PHE A 773 8.05 -3.69 39.21
C PHE A 773 7.08 -2.95 38.30
N SER A 774 7.59 -2.11 37.40
CA SER A 774 6.75 -1.31 36.50
C SER A 774 5.92 -2.21 35.57
N LYS A 775 6.49 -3.34 35.14
CA LYS A 775 5.81 -4.34 34.32
C LYS A 775 4.75 -5.12 35.11
N LYS A 776 5.07 -5.54 36.35
CA LYS A 776 4.13 -6.22 37.25
C LYS A 776 2.91 -5.34 37.58
N ASP A 777 3.12 -4.03 37.69
CA ASP A 777 2.06 -3.03 37.91
C ASP A 777 1.27 -2.67 36.64
N GLY A 778 1.57 -3.28 35.49
CA GLY A 778 0.92 -2.96 34.21
C GLY A 778 1.23 -1.56 33.66
N LYS A 779 2.29 -0.90 34.13
CA LYS A 779 2.65 0.48 33.71
C LYS A 779 3.43 0.52 32.39
N THR A 780 4.13 -0.58 32.06
CA THR A 780 5.00 -0.70 30.88
C THR A 780 5.11 -2.16 30.43
N PHE A 781 5.41 -2.39 29.15
CA PHE A 781 5.71 -3.71 28.57
C PHE A 781 4.69 -4.82 28.92
N GLU A 782 3.40 -4.51 28.88
CA GLU A 782 2.33 -5.49 29.09
C GLU A 782 2.35 -6.60 28.02
N ASP A 783 2.25 -7.85 28.48
CA ASP A 783 2.42 -9.11 27.73
C ASP A 783 3.77 -9.36 27.05
N TYR A 784 4.73 -8.45 27.17
CA TYR A 784 6.08 -8.74 26.69
C TYR A 784 6.74 -9.79 27.60
N VAL A 785 7.55 -10.66 27.04
CA VAL A 785 8.31 -11.70 27.74
C VAL A 785 9.78 -11.32 27.74
N GLU A 786 10.42 -11.52 28.88
CA GLU A 786 11.85 -11.37 29.08
C GLU A 786 12.37 -12.67 29.70
N ALA A 787 13.50 -13.18 29.21
CA ALA A 787 14.12 -14.35 29.82
C ALA A 787 14.72 -14.00 31.19
N PRO A 788 14.91 -14.98 32.10
CA PRO A 788 15.59 -14.74 33.36
C PRO A 788 16.95 -14.06 33.18
N VAL A 789 17.16 -12.93 33.86
CA VAL A 789 18.44 -12.21 33.84
C VAL A 789 19.41 -12.92 34.78
N LEU A 790 20.31 -13.71 34.20
CA LEU A 790 21.29 -14.53 34.95
C LEU A 790 22.73 -13.98 34.90
N PHE A 791 22.90 -12.77 34.37
CA PHE A 791 24.18 -12.09 34.19
C PHE A 791 24.27 -10.81 35.05
N ALA A 792 25.49 -10.32 35.29
CA ALA A 792 25.74 -9.17 36.14
C ALA A 792 25.19 -7.85 35.55
N PRO A 793 24.86 -6.83 36.37
CA PRO A 793 24.41 -5.51 35.91
C PRO A 793 25.30 -4.91 34.82
N THR A 794 24.69 -4.37 33.78
CA THR A 794 25.37 -3.93 32.54
C THR A 794 25.91 -2.51 32.64
N TYR A 795 25.50 -1.76 33.66
CA TYR A 795 25.85 -0.36 33.91
C TYR A 795 26.14 -0.14 35.39
N LYS A 796 26.98 0.79 35.84
CA LYS A 796 27.91 1.62 35.07
C LYS A 796 29.35 1.18 35.35
N TYR A 797 30.13 0.97 34.30
CA TYR A 797 31.54 0.60 34.39
C TYR A 797 32.48 1.79 34.21
N ASP A 798 33.68 1.70 34.79
CA ASP A 798 34.80 2.54 34.36
C ASP A 798 35.34 2.00 33.03
N LEU A 799 35.58 2.91 32.08
CA LEU A 799 35.97 2.55 30.71
C LEU A 799 37.20 1.63 30.68
N PHE A 800 37.16 0.61 29.84
CA PHE A 800 38.23 -0.39 29.65
C PHE A 800 38.54 -1.25 30.89
N THR A 801 37.61 -1.34 31.85
CA THR A 801 37.76 -2.16 33.07
C THR A 801 36.48 -2.91 33.41
N ASP A 802 36.56 -3.92 34.27
CA ASP A 802 35.41 -4.59 34.90
C ASP A 802 35.01 -3.98 36.25
N GLN A 803 35.55 -2.80 36.59
CA GLN A 803 35.21 -2.09 37.81
C GLN A 803 33.95 -1.23 37.60
N TYR A 804 33.03 -1.30 38.54
CA TYR A 804 31.84 -0.44 38.55
C TYR A 804 32.16 0.95 39.10
N ASP A 805 31.57 1.99 38.49
CA ASP A 805 31.77 3.44 38.67
C ASP A 805 32.48 3.81 39.97
N THR A 806 33.76 4.14 39.85
CA THR A 806 34.60 4.62 40.97
C THR A 806 34.66 6.15 41.07
N SER A 807 33.90 6.85 40.20
CA SER A 807 33.81 8.32 40.26
C SER A 807 33.13 8.80 41.54
N GLU A 808 33.24 10.10 41.84
CA GLU A 808 32.56 10.73 42.99
C GLU A 808 31.04 10.53 42.99
N LYS A 809 30.44 10.31 41.82
CA LYS A 809 29.00 10.04 41.70
C LYS A 809 28.63 8.62 42.13
N CYS A 810 29.60 7.70 42.14
CA CYS A 810 29.48 6.30 42.55
C CYS A 810 28.11 5.70 42.22
N ARG A 811 27.75 5.69 40.93
CA ARG A 811 26.42 5.23 40.52
C ARG A 811 26.23 3.77 40.92
N THR A 812 25.05 3.46 41.46
CA THR A 812 24.66 2.08 41.76
C THR A 812 24.61 1.26 40.47
N PRO A 813 25.21 0.06 40.43
CA PRO A 813 25.08 -0.83 39.28
C PRO A 813 23.62 -1.17 38.95
N ALA A 814 23.27 -1.29 37.67
CA ALA A 814 21.91 -1.57 37.20
C ALA A 814 21.88 -2.34 35.87
N TRP A 815 20.78 -3.05 35.61
CA TRP A 815 20.45 -3.64 34.30
C TRP A 815 19.65 -2.65 33.46
N THR A 816 20.38 -1.74 32.81
CA THR A 816 19.78 -0.68 31.98
C THR A 816 19.44 -1.19 30.57
N ASP A 817 20.22 -2.15 30.06
CA ASP A 817 20.16 -2.65 28.69
C ASP A 817 19.38 -3.97 28.66
N ARG A 818 18.25 -4.02 27.93
CA ARG A 818 17.29 -5.14 28.02
C ARG A 818 16.76 -5.56 26.65
N VAL A 819 16.25 -6.79 26.54
CA VAL A 819 15.60 -7.32 25.33
C VAL A 819 14.32 -8.05 25.74
N LEU A 820 13.19 -7.62 25.18
CA LEU A 820 11.89 -8.22 25.40
C LEU A 820 11.23 -8.58 24.06
N VAL A 821 10.34 -9.57 24.09
CA VAL A 821 9.61 -10.03 22.90
C VAL A 821 8.13 -10.25 23.22
N LYS A 822 7.25 -9.94 22.27
CA LYS A 822 5.81 -10.18 22.36
C LYS A 822 5.35 -10.88 21.07
N GLY A 823 4.71 -12.03 21.20
CA GLY A 823 3.89 -12.61 20.13
C GLY A 823 2.52 -11.94 20.13
N ARG A 824 1.76 -12.02 19.04
CA ARG A 824 0.35 -11.57 19.01
C ARG A 824 -0.57 -12.68 19.48
N LYS A 825 -1.66 -12.31 20.15
CA LYS A 825 -2.79 -13.20 20.45
C LYS A 825 -3.92 -12.97 19.45
N PHE A 826 -4.47 -14.04 18.87
CA PHE A 826 -5.58 -13.95 17.92
C PHE A 826 -6.90 -14.44 18.53
N GLY A 827 -7.66 -13.54 19.17
CA GLY A 827 -8.94 -13.90 19.77
C GLY A 827 -8.79 -14.91 20.90
N GLU A 828 -9.50 -16.04 20.82
CA GLU A 828 -9.38 -17.18 21.75
C GLU A 828 -8.22 -18.13 21.40
N LEU A 829 -7.57 -17.96 20.24
CA LEU A 829 -6.41 -18.78 19.85
C LEU A 829 -5.19 -18.50 20.75
N GLU A 830 -4.31 -19.48 20.82
CA GLU A 830 -3.04 -19.37 21.53
C GLU A 830 -2.14 -18.27 20.93
N TRP A 831 -1.22 -17.75 21.74
CA TRP A 831 -0.25 -16.77 21.28
C TRP A 831 0.58 -17.35 20.13
N ASN A 832 1.01 -16.50 19.19
CA ASN A 832 2.05 -16.91 18.25
C ASN A 832 3.24 -17.48 19.04
N GLU A 833 3.60 -18.73 18.77
CA GLU A 833 4.61 -19.42 19.55
C GLU A 833 6.01 -18.84 19.29
N PHE A 834 6.72 -18.57 20.38
CA PHE A 834 8.13 -18.24 20.37
C PHE A 834 8.79 -18.74 21.64
N SER A 835 10.11 -18.94 21.57
CA SER A 835 10.95 -19.26 22.72
C SER A 835 12.21 -18.40 22.71
N ILE A 836 12.56 -17.84 23.87
CA ILE A 836 13.88 -17.23 24.05
C ILE A 836 14.84 -18.38 24.32
N VAL A 837 15.75 -18.64 23.39
CA VAL A 837 16.71 -19.75 23.44
C VAL A 837 17.96 -19.35 24.23
N TYR A 838 18.42 -18.11 24.06
CA TYR A 838 19.57 -17.56 24.77
C TYR A 838 19.27 -16.15 25.23
N TYR A 839 19.75 -15.79 26.43
CA TYR A 839 19.74 -14.40 26.89
C TYR A 839 20.97 -14.13 27.76
N GLY A 840 21.77 -13.16 27.37
CA GLY A 840 23.08 -12.91 27.98
C GLY A 840 23.69 -11.56 27.63
N ARG A 841 24.92 -11.36 28.10
CA ARG A 841 25.74 -10.18 27.82
C ARG A 841 27.14 -10.57 27.34
N SER A 842 27.81 -9.65 26.65
CA SER A 842 29.22 -9.77 26.25
C SER A 842 30.13 -8.88 27.11
N GLU A 843 31.40 -9.27 27.26
CA GLU A 843 32.38 -8.59 28.10
C GLU A 843 33.26 -7.60 27.31
N ILE A 844 32.65 -6.85 26.38
CA ILE A 844 33.30 -5.76 25.65
C ILE A 844 33.38 -4.52 26.55
N GLN A 845 34.59 -3.97 26.71
CA GLN A 845 34.88 -2.96 27.74
C GLN A 845 35.03 -1.53 27.21
N SER A 846 34.78 -1.29 25.91
CA SER A 846 34.98 0.03 25.29
C SER A 846 33.92 1.07 25.65
N SER A 847 32.85 0.66 26.34
CA SER A 847 31.79 1.53 26.85
C SER A 847 31.66 1.35 28.36
N ASP A 848 31.00 2.31 29.02
CA ASP A 848 30.56 2.18 30.41
C ASP A 848 29.33 1.26 30.55
N HIS A 849 28.84 0.72 29.43
CA HIS A 849 27.84 -0.34 29.33
C HIS A 849 28.43 -1.64 28.74
N ARG A 850 27.83 -2.78 29.10
CA ARG A 850 28.08 -4.09 28.48
C ARG A 850 26.99 -4.44 27.45
N PRO A 851 27.33 -4.90 26.23
CA PRO A 851 26.35 -5.31 25.23
C PRO A 851 25.48 -6.48 25.71
N VAL A 852 24.18 -6.44 25.39
CA VAL A 852 23.20 -7.49 25.73
C VAL A 852 22.62 -8.07 24.45
N ASN A 853 22.30 -9.36 24.45
CA ASN A 853 21.60 -10.01 23.34
C ASN A 853 20.72 -11.18 23.77
N ALA A 854 19.72 -11.44 22.95
CA ALA A 854 18.85 -12.61 23.01
C ALA A 854 18.87 -13.35 21.66
N LEU A 855 18.79 -14.67 21.71
CA LEU A 855 18.45 -15.51 20.56
C LEU A 855 17.03 -16.02 20.76
N ILE A 856 16.16 -15.79 19.79
CA ILE A 856 14.74 -16.09 19.87
C ILE A 856 14.37 -16.99 18.69
N GLU A 857 13.69 -18.10 18.95
CA GLU A 857 13.08 -18.92 17.90
C GLU A 857 11.58 -18.61 17.87
N ALA A 858 11.03 -18.33 16.68
CA ALA A 858 9.62 -18.01 16.52
C ALA A 858 9.04 -18.69 15.28
N ASP A 859 7.79 -19.11 15.39
CA ASP A 859 7.08 -19.84 14.35
C ASP A 859 6.47 -18.88 13.33
N ILE A 860 7.12 -18.80 12.17
CA ILE A 860 6.70 -17.93 11.07
C ILE A 860 5.70 -18.67 10.19
N HIS A 861 4.55 -18.05 9.97
CA HIS A 861 3.52 -18.63 9.11
C HIS A 861 3.97 -18.59 7.65
N VAL A 862 3.71 -19.68 6.95
CA VAL A 862 3.94 -19.85 5.51
C VAL A 862 2.67 -20.43 4.90
N THR A 863 2.11 -19.71 3.92
CA THR A 863 0.94 -20.16 3.17
C THR A 863 1.36 -21.11 2.06
N ASP A 864 0.76 -22.30 2.03
CA ASP A 864 0.79 -23.18 0.88
C ASP A 864 -0.26 -22.71 -0.12
N GLU A 865 0.18 -22.11 -1.23
CA GLU A 865 -0.71 -21.55 -2.24
C GLU A 865 -1.64 -22.60 -2.86
N ARG A 866 -1.18 -23.84 -3.05
CA ARG A 866 -1.99 -24.92 -3.63
C ARG A 866 -3.08 -25.38 -2.66
N ARG A 867 -2.75 -25.54 -1.37
CA ARG A 867 -3.75 -25.84 -0.34
C ARG A 867 -4.73 -24.68 -0.17
N CYS A 868 -4.25 -23.44 -0.24
CA CYS A 868 -5.11 -22.25 -0.15
C CYS A 868 -6.10 -22.21 -1.32
N GLU A 869 -5.65 -22.52 -2.54
CA GLU A 869 -6.53 -22.67 -3.70
C GLU A 869 -7.51 -23.83 -3.51
N ALA A 870 -7.09 -25.00 -3.02
CA ALA A 870 -8.00 -26.12 -2.76
C ALA A 870 -9.07 -25.79 -1.70
N VAL A 871 -8.69 -25.11 -0.63
CA VAL A 871 -9.62 -24.63 0.42
C VAL A 871 -10.58 -23.58 -0.15
N LEU A 872 -10.08 -22.68 -1.00
CA LEU A 872 -10.93 -21.75 -1.74
C LEU A 872 -11.99 -22.53 -2.53
N GLU A 873 -11.58 -23.46 -3.40
CA GLU A 873 -12.51 -24.27 -4.20
C GLU A 873 -13.56 -25.01 -3.36
N ASP A 874 -13.18 -25.55 -2.21
CA ASP A 874 -14.11 -26.22 -1.28
C ASP A 874 -15.09 -25.24 -0.60
N ILE A 875 -14.63 -24.04 -0.23
CA ILE A 875 -15.50 -22.95 0.22
C ILE A 875 -16.49 -22.58 -0.90
N LEU A 876 -16.00 -22.41 -2.14
CA LEU A 876 -16.86 -22.11 -3.28
C LEU A 876 -17.90 -23.20 -3.49
N ALA A 877 -17.56 -24.48 -3.31
CA ALA A 877 -18.49 -25.60 -3.47
C ALA A 877 -19.65 -25.58 -2.46
N THR A 878 -19.47 -24.97 -1.28
CA THR A 878 -20.40 -25.06 -0.14
C THR A 878 -21.18 -23.77 0.15
N LEU A 879 -20.78 -22.62 -0.41
CA LEU A 879 -21.42 -21.32 -0.15
C LEU A 879 -22.86 -21.19 -0.64
N GLY A 880 -23.21 -21.91 -1.72
CA GLY A 880 -24.48 -21.76 -2.41
C GLY A 880 -24.59 -20.47 -3.22
N PRO A 881 -25.76 -20.22 -3.83
CA PRO A 881 -25.95 -19.05 -4.66
C PRO A 881 -25.93 -17.78 -3.79
N SER A 882 -25.17 -16.80 -4.25
CA SER A 882 -25.00 -15.48 -3.63
C SER A 882 -26.29 -14.68 -3.47
N ASP A 883 -27.30 -14.95 -4.29
CA ASP A 883 -28.62 -14.32 -4.23
C ASP A 883 -29.48 -14.91 -3.11
N GLY A 884 -29.05 -16.02 -2.51
CA GLY A 884 -29.74 -16.70 -1.42
C GLY A 884 -31.18 -17.07 -1.75
N THR A 885 -31.58 -17.14 -3.02
CA THR A 885 -33.00 -17.18 -3.40
C THR A 885 -33.42 -18.54 -3.91
N VAL A 886 -34.54 -19.04 -3.40
CA VAL A 886 -35.25 -20.20 -3.95
C VAL A 886 -36.59 -19.78 -4.54
N ILE A 887 -36.98 -20.45 -5.62
CA ILE A 887 -38.30 -20.35 -6.24
C ILE A 887 -39.11 -21.54 -5.76
N ILE A 888 -40.23 -21.26 -5.10
CA ILE A 888 -41.15 -22.25 -4.58
C ILE A 888 -42.39 -22.27 -5.47
N SER A 889 -42.79 -23.47 -5.88
CA SER A 889 -44.02 -23.73 -6.62
C SER A 889 -44.78 -24.91 -6.04
N ALA A 890 -46.06 -25.02 -6.34
CA ALA A 890 -46.90 -26.15 -5.95
C ALA A 890 -47.41 -26.88 -7.19
N ASP A 891 -47.82 -28.13 -7.00
CA ASP A 891 -48.49 -28.97 -8.01
C ASP A 891 -49.75 -28.35 -8.61
N GLU A 892 -50.54 -27.63 -7.81
CA GLU A 892 -51.69 -26.87 -8.27
C GLU A 892 -51.41 -25.37 -8.42
N PRO A 893 -51.84 -24.74 -9.54
CA PRO A 893 -51.76 -23.30 -9.71
C PRO A 893 -52.49 -22.59 -8.57
N ASN A 894 -51.80 -21.67 -7.91
CA ASN A 894 -52.27 -20.84 -6.80
C ASN A 894 -52.39 -21.49 -5.41
N ALA A 895 -52.00 -22.75 -5.22
CA ALA A 895 -52.04 -23.38 -3.88
C ALA A 895 -51.20 -22.61 -2.84
N LEU A 896 -50.14 -21.91 -3.28
CA LEU A 896 -49.32 -21.05 -2.42
C LEU A 896 -50.01 -19.77 -1.93
N TYR A 897 -51.18 -19.41 -2.48
CA TYR A 897 -52.00 -18.31 -1.95
C TYR A 897 -52.96 -18.78 -0.86
N GLU A 898 -53.12 -20.09 -0.64
CA GLU A 898 -53.90 -20.62 0.47
C GLU A 898 -53.18 -20.31 1.80
N PRO A 899 -53.81 -19.61 2.76
CA PRO A 899 -53.13 -19.14 3.97
C PRO A 899 -52.46 -20.25 4.80
N GLU A 900 -53.08 -21.43 4.84
CA GLU A 900 -52.58 -22.59 5.60
C GLU A 900 -51.34 -23.20 4.96
N VAL A 901 -51.35 -23.36 3.63
CA VAL A 901 -50.20 -23.84 2.84
C VAL A 901 -49.06 -22.82 2.93
N TYR A 902 -49.36 -21.53 2.70
CA TYR A 902 -48.38 -20.45 2.81
C TYR A 902 -47.71 -20.42 4.18
N SER A 903 -48.50 -20.44 5.26
CA SER A 903 -47.96 -20.39 6.62
C SER A 903 -47.09 -21.60 6.94
N SER A 904 -47.46 -22.79 6.45
CA SER A 904 -46.68 -24.02 6.65
C SER A 904 -45.37 -24.00 5.89
N VAL A 905 -45.39 -23.59 4.61
CA VAL A 905 -44.20 -23.44 3.78
C VAL A 905 -43.25 -22.39 4.37
N MET A 906 -43.76 -21.22 4.77
CA MET A 906 -42.93 -20.17 5.39
C MET A 906 -42.38 -20.57 6.76
N GLY A 907 -43.16 -21.31 7.56
CA GLY A 907 -42.67 -21.88 8.81
C GLY A 907 -41.51 -22.85 8.57
N ALA A 908 -41.61 -23.72 7.55
CA ALA A 908 -40.53 -24.63 7.17
C ALA A 908 -39.29 -23.87 6.69
N MET A 909 -39.46 -22.87 5.80
CA MET A 909 -38.35 -22.07 5.29
C MET A 909 -37.63 -21.30 6.41
N ALA A 910 -38.37 -20.71 7.36
CA ALA A 910 -37.78 -19.96 8.47
C ALA A 910 -36.89 -20.81 9.40
N LEU A 911 -37.08 -22.14 9.43
CA LEU A 911 -36.21 -23.06 10.16
C LEU A 911 -34.88 -23.34 9.43
N LEU A 912 -34.83 -23.13 8.11
CA LEU A 912 -33.65 -23.38 7.28
C LEU A 912 -32.69 -22.18 7.24
N GLY A 913 -33.19 -20.99 7.56
CA GLY A 913 -32.41 -19.76 7.64
C GLY A 913 -33.26 -18.53 7.85
N GLU A 914 -32.59 -17.42 8.16
CA GLU A 914 -33.23 -16.10 8.24
C GLU A 914 -33.69 -15.67 6.84
N ILE A 915 -34.98 -15.33 6.72
CA ILE A 915 -35.60 -14.88 5.47
C ILE A 915 -35.51 -13.35 5.42
N LEU A 916 -34.85 -12.81 4.39
CA LEU A 916 -34.73 -11.37 4.17
C LEU A 916 -35.87 -10.79 3.34
N LEU A 917 -36.35 -11.55 2.37
CA LEU A 917 -37.33 -11.07 1.40
C LEU A 917 -38.21 -12.21 0.89
N ILE A 918 -39.50 -11.92 0.72
CA ILE A 918 -40.49 -12.81 0.11
C ILE A 918 -41.19 -12.03 -1.00
N ARG A 919 -41.25 -12.60 -2.21
CA ARG A 919 -41.93 -12.00 -3.37
C ARG A 919 -42.76 -13.02 -4.12
N TYR A 920 -43.90 -12.59 -4.64
CA TYR A 920 -44.65 -13.36 -5.62
C TYR A 920 -44.13 -13.03 -7.02
N SER A 921 -43.98 -14.04 -7.87
CA SER A 921 -43.71 -13.87 -9.30
C SER A 921 -44.61 -14.84 -10.06
N GLY A 922 -45.70 -14.32 -10.64
CA GLY A 922 -46.79 -15.15 -11.14
C GLY A 922 -47.35 -16.06 -10.03
N ALA A 923 -47.45 -17.37 -10.29
CA ALA A 923 -47.92 -18.36 -9.33
C ALA A 923 -46.82 -18.91 -8.39
N HIS A 924 -45.60 -18.35 -8.45
CA HIS A 924 -44.45 -18.82 -7.69
C HIS A 924 -44.12 -17.87 -6.53
N LEU A 925 -43.53 -18.43 -5.48
CA LEU A 925 -43.06 -17.71 -4.32
C LEU A 925 -41.53 -17.70 -4.29
N CYS A 926 -40.91 -16.55 -4.45
CA CYS A 926 -39.48 -16.38 -4.32
C CYS A 926 -39.14 -16.04 -2.86
N VAL A 927 -38.36 -16.90 -2.21
CA VAL A 927 -37.88 -16.71 -0.82
C VAL A 927 -36.39 -16.47 -0.87
N THR A 928 -35.95 -15.32 -0.36
CA THR A 928 -34.54 -14.96 -0.27
C THR A 928 -34.07 -15.07 1.18
N PHE A 929 -33.09 -15.93 1.41
CA PHE A 929 -32.39 -16.10 2.67
C PHE A 929 -31.24 -15.11 2.84
N SER A 930 -30.78 -14.93 4.08
CA SER A 930 -29.58 -14.15 4.38
C SER A 930 -28.28 -14.80 3.90
N THR A 931 -28.30 -16.10 3.59
CA THR A 931 -27.13 -16.85 3.10
C THR A 931 -27.48 -17.80 1.95
N GLY A 932 -26.54 -18.02 1.03
CA GLY A 932 -26.66 -19.01 -0.04
C GLY A 932 -26.73 -20.45 0.46
N GLN A 933 -26.13 -20.73 1.63
CA GLN A 933 -26.19 -22.04 2.29
C GLN A 933 -27.62 -22.41 2.69
N SER A 934 -28.39 -21.46 3.20
CA SER A 934 -29.81 -21.68 3.52
C SER A 934 -30.64 -21.95 2.26
N ALA A 935 -30.33 -21.28 1.15
CA ALA A 935 -30.97 -21.57 -0.14
C ALA A 935 -30.63 -22.98 -0.66
N LEU A 936 -29.37 -23.42 -0.55
CA LEU A 936 -28.97 -24.79 -0.87
C LEU A 936 -29.69 -25.81 0.00
N LYS A 937 -29.80 -25.56 1.31
CA LYS A 937 -30.55 -26.42 2.23
C LYS A 937 -32.03 -26.48 1.84
N ALA A 938 -32.64 -25.34 1.52
CA ALA A 938 -34.04 -25.29 1.08
C ALA A 938 -34.28 -26.08 -0.21
N ALA A 939 -33.37 -25.99 -1.19
CA ALA A 939 -33.47 -26.77 -2.43
C ALA A 939 -33.38 -28.30 -2.21
N GLN A 940 -32.82 -28.78 -1.09
CA GLN A 940 -32.81 -30.22 -0.76
C GLN A 940 -34.20 -30.75 -0.38
N PHE A 941 -35.16 -29.87 -0.08
CA PHE A 941 -36.55 -30.23 0.22
C PHE A 941 -37.46 -30.20 -1.02
N ASP A 942 -36.89 -30.12 -2.22
CA ASP A 942 -37.66 -30.25 -3.47
C ASP A 942 -38.46 -31.56 -3.51
N GLY A 943 -39.74 -31.47 -3.88
CA GLY A 943 -40.66 -32.60 -3.94
C GLY A 943 -41.27 -33.01 -2.60
N THR A 944 -41.08 -32.23 -1.53
CA THR A 944 -41.69 -32.50 -0.22
C THR A 944 -43.19 -32.21 -0.24
N GLU A 945 -43.98 -33.07 0.41
CA GLU A 945 -45.42 -32.86 0.58
C GLU A 945 -45.73 -32.03 1.83
N ILE A 946 -46.42 -30.90 1.66
CA ILE A 946 -46.83 -29.99 2.75
C ILE A 946 -48.33 -29.76 2.62
N MET A 947 -49.10 -30.09 3.67
CA MET A 947 -50.56 -29.96 3.70
C MET A 947 -51.26 -30.63 2.50
N GLY A 948 -50.77 -31.80 2.07
CA GLY A 948 -51.34 -32.54 0.94
C GLY A 948 -50.97 -31.99 -0.45
N ARG A 949 -50.04 -31.02 -0.53
CA ARG A 949 -49.54 -30.42 -1.76
C ARG A 949 -48.08 -30.78 -1.98
N VAL A 950 -47.71 -31.16 -3.20
CA VAL A 950 -46.30 -31.37 -3.54
C VAL A 950 -45.65 -30.01 -3.83
N ILE A 951 -44.68 -29.65 -3.00
CA ILE A 951 -43.93 -28.39 -3.12
C ILE A 951 -42.65 -28.65 -3.91
N ARG A 952 -42.44 -27.88 -4.98
CA ARG A 952 -41.17 -27.84 -5.71
C ARG A 952 -40.36 -26.63 -5.28
N ILE A 953 -39.07 -26.85 -5.06
CA ILE A 953 -38.13 -25.83 -4.59
C ILE A 953 -36.90 -25.87 -5.48
N GLU A 954 -36.72 -24.83 -6.28
CA GLU A 954 -35.58 -24.70 -7.18
C GLU A 954 -34.72 -23.49 -6.79
N LEU A 955 -33.40 -23.58 -6.98
CA LEU A 955 -32.55 -22.40 -6.82
C LEU A 955 -32.90 -21.38 -7.91
N CYS A 956 -33.02 -20.10 -7.53
CA CYS A 956 -33.24 -19.04 -8.50
C CYS A 956 -32.01 -18.89 -9.42
N LEU A 957 -30.81 -18.90 -8.85
CA LEU A 957 -29.55 -18.88 -9.59
C LEU A 957 -28.96 -20.30 -9.68
N THR A 958 -29.27 -21.02 -10.76
CA THR A 958 -28.84 -22.43 -10.94
C THR A 958 -27.37 -22.56 -11.35
N ASP A 959 -26.82 -21.59 -12.08
CA ASP A 959 -25.44 -21.54 -12.59
C ASP A 959 -24.49 -20.75 -11.67
N TRP A 960 -24.82 -20.67 -10.37
CA TRP A 960 -24.12 -19.83 -9.40
C TRP A 960 -22.62 -20.11 -9.27
N ARG A 961 -22.15 -21.32 -9.61
CA ARG A 961 -20.72 -21.66 -9.65
C ARG A 961 -19.99 -20.92 -10.76
N ASP A 962 -20.53 -20.92 -11.98
CA ASP A 962 -19.98 -20.18 -13.13
C ASP A 962 -19.96 -18.67 -12.84
N VAL A 963 -20.98 -18.19 -12.12
CA VAL A 963 -21.05 -16.80 -11.66
C VAL A 963 -19.92 -16.47 -10.70
N LEU A 964 -19.64 -17.36 -9.75
CA LEU A 964 -18.58 -17.21 -8.75
C LEU A 964 -17.18 -17.27 -9.37
N ASP A 965 -16.96 -18.16 -10.34
CA ASP A 965 -15.72 -18.22 -11.13
C ASP A 965 -15.45 -16.90 -11.86
N LYS A 966 -16.50 -16.29 -12.44
CA LYS A 966 -16.40 -14.96 -13.07
C LYS A 966 -16.03 -13.88 -12.04
N VAL A 967 -16.58 -13.93 -10.83
CA VAL A 967 -16.21 -13.00 -9.73
C VAL A 967 -14.73 -13.14 -9.39
N ILE A 968 -14.24 -14.37 -9.24
CA ILE A 968 -12.82 -14.63 -8.91
C ILE A 968 -11.91 -14.21 -10.06
N SER A 969 -12.31 -14.47 -11.31
CA SER A 969 -11.56 -14.02 -12.49
C SER A 969 -11.43 -12.50 -12.55
N LEU A 970 -12.41 -11.73 -12.06
CA LEU A 970 -12.32 -10.27 -11.94
C LEU A 970 -11.33 -9.83 -10.85
N CYS A 971 -10.95 -10.68 -9.90
CA CYS A 971 -9.95 -10.35 -8.89
C CYS A 971 -8.51 -10.64 -9.35
N ARG A 972 -8.32 -11.37 -10.46
CA ARG A 972 -7.00 -11.82 -10.97
C ARG A 972 -6.45 -10.91 -12.08
N ASN A 973 -5.15 -10.94 -12.32
CA ASN A 973 -4.56 -10.31 -13.51
C ASN A 973 -4.82 -11.19 -14.75
N THR A 974 -5.40 -10.60 -15.78
CA THR A 974 -5.84 -11.26 -17.02
C THR A 974 -5.05 -10.80 -18.25
N ALA A 975 -3.98 -10.03 -18.07
CA ALA A 975 -3.19 -9.47 -19.17
C ALA A 975 -2.61 -10.56 -20.07
N VAL A 976 -2.87 -10.44 -21.38
CA VAL A 976 -2.35 -11.33 -22.42
C VAL A 976 -1.15 -10.69 -23.12
N ALA A 977 -0.14 -11.50 -23.43
CA ALA A 977 1.06 -11.11 -24.16
C ALA A 977 0.72 -10.51 -25.53
N LEU A 978 1.56 -9.60 -26.04
CA LEU A 978 1.39 -9.07 -27.39
C LEU A 978 1.68 -10.11 -28.48
N SER A 979 2.62 -11.04 -28.26
CA SER A 979 2.92 -12.13 -29.21
C SER A 979 3.26 -13.44 -28.52
N ASP A 980 2.94 -14.56 -29.19
CA ASP A 980 3.22 -15.94 -28.73
C ASP A 980 4.66 -16.42 -29.03
N THR A 981 5.53 -15.55 -29.55
CA THR A 981 6.81 -15.91 -30.17
C THR A 981 7.95 -16.30 -29.22
N GLY A 982 7.64 -16.76 -28.00
CA GLY A 982 8.53 -17.65 -27.25
C GLY A 982 9.27 -17.03 -26.08
N ALA A 983 8.84 -17.42 -24.88
CA ALA A 983 9.61 -18.35 -24.05
C ALA A 983 8.61 -19.14 -23.20
N PRO A 984 8.79 -20.46 -23.00
CA PRO A 984 8.13 -21.13 -21.90
C PRO A 984 8.66 -20.46 -20.63
N LEU A 985 7.79 -19.70 -19.95
CA LEU A 985 8.05 -19.22 -18.61
C LEU A 985 8.09 -20.45 -17.72
N LEU A 986 9.29 -20.97 -17.46
CA LEU A 986 9.53 -21.73 -16.25
C LEU A 986 9.17 -20.75 -15.12
N LEU A 987 8.00 -20.93 -14.51
CA LEU A 987 7.83 -20.63 -13.10
C LEU A 987 8.83 -21.53 -12.39
N ASP A 988 10.09 -21.11 -12.36
CA ASP A 988 11.16 -21.92 -11.85
C ASP A 988 11.00 -21.93 -10.33
N GLU A 989 10.48 -23.04 -9.80
CA GLU A 989 10.49 -23.33 -8.36
C GLU A 989 11.93 -23.24 -7.80
N ASN A 990 12.96 -23.24 -8.66
CA ASN A 990 14.38 -23.03 -8.33
C ASN A 990 14.82 -21.56 -8.18
N LEU A 991 13.95 -20.54 -8.32
CA LEU A 991 14.30 -19.15 -7.97
C LEU A 991 14.68 -18.98 -6.47
N ILE A 992 14.45 -20.03 -5.67
CA ILE A 992 14.85 -20.15 -4.26
C ILE A 992 16.35 -20.50 -4.11
N SER A 993 17.03 -20.92 -5.19
CA SER A 993 18.36 -21.54 -5.12
C SER A 993 19.52 -20.74 -5.76
N MET A 994 19.30 -19.58 -6.38
CA MET A 994 20.40 -18.89 -7.07
C MET A 994 21.25 -18.06 -6.12
N HIS A 995 22.39 -18.63 -5.73
CA HIS A 995 23.55 -17.92 -5.20
C HIS A 995 24.07 -16.95 -6.27
N ILE A 996 23.77 -15.66 -6.13
CA ILE A 996 24.39 -14.61 -6.93
C ILE A 996 25.83 -14.47 -6.44
N PRO A 997 26.86 -14.60 -7.30
CA PRO A 997 28.23 -14.26 -6.93
C PRO A 997 28.28 -12.78 -6.59
N LEU A 998 28.54 -12.48 -5.31
CA LEU A 998 28.64 -11.12 -4.80
C LEU A 998 29.81 -10.40 -5.48
N SER A 999 29.51 -9.41 -6.31
CA SER A 999 30.46 -8.34 -6.62
C SER A 999 30.47 -7.36 -5.45
N ASP A 1000 31.66 -7.03 -4.96
CA ASP A 1000 31.96 -6.13 -3.85
C ASP A 1000 31.05 -4.87 -3.83
N PRO A 1001 30.19 -4.72 -2.80
CA PRO A 1001 29.31 -3.55 -2.63
C PRO A 1001 30.06 -2.25 -2.30
N SER A 1002 31.38 -2.29 -2.04
CA SER A 1002 32.17 -1.11 -1.66
C SER A 1002 32.52 -0.19 -2.85
N ALA A 1003 32.19 -0.56 -4.09
CA ALA A 1003 32.50 0.24 -5.28
C ALA A 1003 31.42 1.26 -5.68
N SER A 1004 30.30 1.39 -4.94
CA SER A 1004 29.31 2.46 -5.16
C SER A 1004 29.31 3.45 -4.01
N GLY A 1005 30.22 4.43 -4.08
CA GLY A 1005 30.35 5.51 -3.11
C GLY A 1005 31.45 6.51 -3.50
N LEU A 1006 31.30 7.16 -4.66
CA LEU A 1006 32.06 8.39 -4.91
C LEU A 1006 31.40 9.54 -4.16
N ASN A 1007 32.11 10.10 -3.18
CA ASN A 1007 32.27 11.54 -2.98
C ASN A 1007 33.35 11.80 -1.91
N ASP A 1008 34.52 12.23 -2.39
CA ASP A 1008 35.35 13.35 -1.89
C ASP A 1008 36.83 13.07 -2.21
N LEU A 1009 37.21 13.37 -3.47
CA LEU A 1009 38.60 13.62 -3.84
C LEU A 1009 38.92 15.06 -3.40
N GLU A 1010 39.50 15.20 -2.20
CA GLU A 1010 40.44 16.28 -1.98
C GLU A 1010 41.62 16.08 -2.93
N ILE A 1011 41.94 17.16 -3.64
CA ILE A 1011 43.09 17.29 -4.53
C ILE A 1011 44.35 17.07 -3.69
N LEU A 1012 44.91 15.87 -3.75
CA LEU A 1012 46.34 15.66 -3.57
C LEU A 1012 46.94 15.62 -4.98
N GLU A 1013 47.85 16.55 -5.21
CA GLU A 1013 48.70 16.64 -6.39
C GLU A 1013 49.28 15.26 -6.72
N GLY A 1014 48.82 14.68 -7.82
CA GLY A 1014 49.47 13.51 -8.41
C GLY A 1014 50.69 13.99 -9.18
N GLU A 1015 51.88 13.61 -8.69
CA GLU A 1015 53.03 13.41 -9.57
C GLU A 1015 52.61 12.53 -10.76
N GLU A 1016 52.95 13.01 -11.96
CA GLU A 1016 52.65 12.38 -13.23
C GLU A 1016 53.29 10.99 -13.34
N VAL A 1017 52.50 9.99 -13.72
CA VAL A 1017 53.03 8.82 -14.45
C VAL A 1017 52.17 8.58 -15.69
N LYS A 1018 52.74 8.88 -16.85
CA LYS A 1018 52.27 8.49 -18.18
C LYS A 1018 53.50 8.25 -19.07
N PRO A 1019 53.37 7.50 -20.17
CA PRO A 1019 53.47 6.05 -20.29
C PRO A 1019 54.75 5.67 -21.07
N THR A 1020 55.13 4.39 -21.15
CA THR A 1020 55.60 3.80 -22.44
C THR A 1020 55.92 2.31 -22.36
N ALA A 1021 55.73 1.67 -23.51
CA ALA A 1021 56.04 0.29 -23.82
C ALA A 1021 57.56 0.06 -24.05
N GLY A 1022 58.01 -1.15 -23.76
CA GLY A 1022 59.04 -1.85 -24.54
C GLY A 1022 60.52 -1.64 -24.20
N LYS A 1023 61.13 -2.74 -23.72
CA LYS A 1023 62.53 -3.21 -23.89
C LYS A 1023 63.73 -2.47 -23.27
N GLU A 1024 64.45 -3.27 -22.47
CA GLU A 1024 65.92 -3.42 -22.32
C GLU A 1024 66.84 -2.22 -21.97
N PHE A 1025 67.58 -2.41 -20.85
CA PHE A 1025 68.95 -2.00 -20.52
C PHE A 1025 69.61 -0.82 -21.29
N ALA A 1026 69.97 0.26 -20.57
CA ALA A 1026 71.36 0.71 -20.35
C ALA A 1026 71.46 2.19 -19.86
N GLY A 1027 72.19 2.40 -18.75
CA GLY A 1027 73.28 3.39 -18.63
C GLY A 1027 73.02 4.91 -18.76
N SER A 1028 73.25 5.59 -17.63
CA SER A 1028 74.16 6.76 -17.49
C SER A 1028 73.76 8.15 -17.99
N LEU A 1029 73.52 9.04 -17.01
CA LEU A 1029 74.07 10.39 -16.81
C LEU A 1029 74.20 11.37 -18.00
N ALA A 1030 73.46 12.46 -17.83
CA ALA A 1030 73.94 13.85 -17.77
C ALA A 1030 74.11 14.68 -19.06
N ASN A 1031 73.62 15.91 -18.89
CA ASN A 1031 74.17 17.19 -19.35
C ASN A 1031 73.72 17.77 -20.71
N MET A 1032 73.05 18.92 -20.59
CA MET A 1032 73.46 20.25 -21.09
C MET A 1032 72.46 21.00 -21.98
N ALA A 1033 72.12 22.19 -21.45
CA ALA A 1033 72.14 23.50 -22.11
C ALA A 1033 70.90 24.01 -22.89
N LEU A 1034 70.34 25.10 -22.33
CA LEU A 1034 70.10 26.44 -22.92
C LEU A 1034 69.27 26.55 -24.22
N SER A 1035 68.10 27.23 -24.13
CA SER A 1035 67.82 28.59 -24.67
C SER A 1035 67.61 28.57 -26.20
N GLU A 1036 66.47 28.98 -26.78
CA GLU A 1036 65.86 30.33 -26.88
C GLU A 1036 64.58 30.10 -27.74
N ALA A 1037 63.36 30.52 -27.38
CA ALA A 1037 62.78 31.87 -27.43
C ALA A 1037 61.65 31.98 -28.47
N ALA A 1038 60.71 32.87 -28.14
CA ALA A 1038 59.65 33.49 -28.95
C ALA A 1038 58.33 32.69 -29.11
N ASP A 1039 57.15 33.20 -28.78
CA ASP A 1039 56.78 34.50 -28.23
C ASP A 1039 55.27 34.57 -27.93
N VAL A 1040 54.90 35.58 -27.14
CA VAL A 1040 53.58 36.21 -26.93
C VAL A 1040 52.56 35.65 -25.90
N TYR A 1041 52.81 36.08 -24.65
CA TYR A 1041 51.93 36.81 -23.70
C TYR A 1041 50.54 36.23 -23.33
N ALA A 1042 50.30 35.61 -22.16
CA ALA A 1042 50.50 36.03 -20.74
C ALA A 1042 49.56 37.19 -20.32
N ALA A 1043 48.53 36.92 -19.50
CA ALA A 1043 48.53 36.87 -18.02
C ALA A 1043 48.36 38.29 -17.42
N GLY A 1044 47.66 38.55 -16.34
CA GLY A 1044 47.31 37.75 -15.17
C GLY A 1044 47.60 38.60 -13.92
N ALA A 1045 46.86 38.35 -12.85
CA ALA A 1045 47.13 38.66 -11.44
C ALA A 1045 47.03 40.12 -10.92
N HIS A 1046 46.11 40.27 -9.94
CA HIS A 1046 46.28 40.79 -8.57
C HIS A 1046 47.70 41.28 -8.19
N GLU A 1047 47.93 42.33 -7.40
CA GLU A 1047 47.25 42.88 -6.22
C GLU A 1047 47.96 44.20 -5.85
N TRP A 1048 47.30 45.15 -5.15
CA TRP A 1048 47.82 45.92 -3.98
C TRP A 1048 47.04 47.22 -3.76
N GLY A 1049 46.76 47.51 -2.48
CA GLY A 1049 46.07 48.71 -2.02
C GLY A 1049 46.97 49.83 -1.47
N LEU A 1050 46.34 51.01 -1.43
CA LEU A 1050 46.44 52.15 -0.49
C LEU A 1050 47.64 53.14 -0.54
N ASN A 1051 47.33 54.37 -1.00
CA ASN A 1051 47.41 55.70 -0.31
C ASN A 1051 47.74 56.85 -1.30
N GLU A 1052 46.78 57.78 -1.55
CA GLU A 1052 46.75 59.22 -1.11
C GLU A 1052 47.92 60.10 -1.62
N ALA A 1053 47.81 61.33 -2.14
CA ALA A 1053 46.79 62.39 -2.35
C ALA A 1053 47.37 63.35 -3.45
N ILE A 1054 46.65 64.23 -4.17
CA ILE A 1054 46.18 65.60 -3.81
C ILE A 1054 45.43 66.21 -5.03
N SER A 1055 44.31 66.89 -4.76
CA SER A 1055 43.39 67.70 -5.64
C SER A 1055 44.01 69.02 -6.19
N PRO A 1056 43.28 70.04 -6.76
CA PRO A 1056 41.86 70.23 -7.15
C PRO A 1056 41.67 70.79 -8.61
N ASP A 1057 40.50 70.80 -9.25
CA ASP A 1057 39.45 71.85 -9.12
C ASP A 1057 38.09 71.48 -9.81
N ILE A 1058 37.00 71.63 -9.02
CA ILE A 1058 35.72 72.38 -9.22
C ILE A 1058 34.66 71.96 -10.30
N ILE A 1059 33.63 71.19 -9.87
CA ILE A 1059 32.15 71.46 -9.70
C ILE A 1059 31.37 72.18 -10.86
N PRO A 1060 30.12 71.77 -11.29
CA PRO A 1060 28.92 71.56 -10.42
C PRO A 1060 27.90 70.43 -10.71
N ILE A 1061 27.12 70.20 -9.65
CA ILE A 1061 25.95 69.32 -9.47
C ILE A 1061 24.66 69.97 -10.04
N GLN A 1062 23.78 69.17 -10.67
CA GLN A 1062 22.35 69.52 -10.85
C GLN A 1062 21.38 68.32 -10.68
N LYS A 1063 20.57 68.45 -9.61
CA LYS A 1063 19.17 68.06 -9.33
C LYS A 1063 18.46 66.91 -10.08
N VAL A 1064 17.91 66.02 -9.25
CA VAL A 1064 16.83 65.04 -9.48
C VAL A 1064 15.50 65.72 -9.87
N PRO A 1065 14.73 65.20 -10.86
CA PRO A 1065 13.35 65.63 -11.10
C PRO A 1065 12.31 64.83 -10.25
N PRO A 1066 11.18 65.45 -9.86
CA PRO A 1066 10.15 64.83 -9.00
C PRO A 1066 9.24 63.83 -9.76
N PRO A 1067 8.53 62.93 -9.04
CA PRO A 1067 7.67 61.90 -9.63
C PRO A 1067 6.36 62.46 -10.20
N ARG A 1068 5.85 61.82 -11.27
CA ARG A 1068 4.57 62.15 -11.93
C ARG A 1068 3.34 61.77 -11.08
N PRO A 1069 2.24 62.55 -11.14
CA PRO A 1069 1.01 62.30 -10.41
C PRO A 1069 0.11 61.20 -11.05
N PRO A 1070 -0.77 60.55 -10.25
CA PRO A 1070 -1.64 59.46 -10.70
C PRO A 1070 -2.89 59.94 -11.46
N PRO A 1071 -3.48 59.12 -12.35
CA PRO A 1071 -4.68 59.48 -13.11
C PRO A 1071 -5.97 59.41 -12.27
N SER A 1072 -6.94 60.23 -12.68
CA SER A 1072 -8.19 60.57 -12.00
C SER A 1072 -9.30 59.50 -12.06
N ARG A 1073 -10.19 59.59 -11.07
CA ARG A 1073 -11.26 58.64 -10.69
C ARG A 1073 -12.54 58.81 -11.54
N PRO A 1074 -13.24 57.73 -11.94
CA PRO A 1074 -14.65 57.77 -12.41
C PRO A 1074 -15.67 57.81 -11.25
N PRO A 1075 -16.94 58.21 -11.50
CA PRO A 1075 -17.88 58.68 -10.48
C PRO A 1075 -18.60 57.58 -9.67
N ALA A 1076 -19.13 57.99 -8.52
CA ALA A 1076 -19.69 57.17 -7.44
C ALA A 1076 -21.02 56.47 -7.76
N ARG A 1077 -21.18 55.25 -7.23
CA ARG A 1077 -22.43 54.47 -7.19
C ARG A 1077 -23.19 54.75 -5.88
N PRO A 1078 -24.54 54.71 -5.84
CA PRO A 1078 -25.33 55.15 -4.68
C PRO A 1078 -25.25 54.19 -3.48
N ALA A 1079 -25.53 54.73 -2.29
CA ALA A 1079 -25.51 54.03 -1.01
C ALA A 1079 -26.61 52.95 -0.87
N PRO A 1080 -26.34 51.85 -0.13
CA PRO A 1080 -27.34 50.84 0.20
C PRO A 1080 -28.35 51.33 1.26
N PRO A 1081 -29.60 50.83 1.26
CA PRO A 1081 -30.65 51.27 2.17
C PRO A 1081 -30.45 50.76 3.60
N LYS A 1082 -30.97 51.54 4.55
CA LYS A 1082 -30.97 51.33 6.01
C LYS A 1082 -31.69 50.04 6.43
N ALA A 1083 -31.16 49.45 7.50
CA ALA A 1083 -31.72 48.33 8.24
C ALA A 1083 -33.20 48.56 8.62
N ARG A 1084 -34.00 47.50 8.51
CA ARG A 1084 -35.35 47.39 9.05
C ARG A 1084 -35.39 46.22 10.04
N GLU A 1085 -36.07 46.46 11.14
CA GLU A 1085 -36.14 45.69 12.37
C GLU A 1085 -36.50 44.21 12.16
N ALA A 1086 -35.78 43.33 12.84
CA ALA A 1086 -36.13 41.92 12.97
C ALA A 1086 -37.10 41.75 14.15
N VAL A 1087 -38.30 41.28 13.82
CA VAL A 1087 -39.33 40.84 14.77
C VAL A 1087 -38.94 39.46 15.32
N THR A 1088 -38.92 39.32 16.63
CA THR A 1088 -38.77 38.05 17.37
C THR A 1088 -40.08 37.25 17.41
N PRO A 1089 -40.04 35.94 17.14
CA PRO A 1089 -40.97 34.95 17.68
C PRO A 1089 -40.26 33.98 18.67
N PRO A 1090 -41.01 33.16 19.43
CA PRO A 1090 -40.76 32.97 20.86
C PRO A 1090 -39.82 31.82 21.24
N VAL A 1091 -39.33 31.92 22.47
CA VAL A 1091 -38.53 30.96 23.22
C VAL A 1091 -39.29 29.63 23.37
N VAL A 1092 -38.68 28.54 22.89
CA VAL A 1092 -39.05 27.18 23.28
C VAL A 1092 -37.93 26.64 24.17
N THR A 1093 -38.30 26.23 25.38
CA THR A 1093 -37.42 25.62 26.39
C THR A 1093 -36.85 24.28 25.90
N PRO A 1094 -35.57 23.98 26.13
CA PRO A 1094 -34.99 22.68 25.83
C PRO A 1094 -35.46 21.62 26.86
N PRO A 1095 -35.68 20.35 26.46
CA PRO A 1095 -35.98 19.29 27.40
C PRO A 1095 -34.73 18.85 28.18
N MET A 1096 -34.96 18.36 29.39
CA MET A 1096 -33.96 17.82 30.31
C MET A 1096 -33.11 16.72 29.67
N VAL A 1097 -31.80 16.82 29.87
CA VAL A 1097 -30.82 15.78 29.55
C VAL A 1097 -30.85 14.73 30.67
N THR A 1098 -31.22 13.50 30.37
CA THR A 1098 -30.96 12.32 31.19
C THR A 1098 -29.50 11.87 31.01
N PRO A 1099 -28.84 11.34 32.06
CA PRO A 1099 -27.46 10.87 31.97
C PRO A 1099 -27.34 9.60 31.10
N PRO A 1100 -26.16 9.31 30.53
CA PRO A 1100 -25.94 8.15 29.68
C PRO A 1100 -25.99 6.85 30.50
N VAL A 1101 -26.75 5.88 30.00
CA VAL A 1101 -26.81 4.50 30.50
C VAL A 1101 -25.65 3.71 29.89
N ASP A 1102 -25.01 2.88 30.71
CA ASP A 1102 -23.87 2.02 30.40
C ASP A 1102 -24.22 0.97 29.31
N PRO A 1103 -23.45 0.86 28.21
CA PRO A 1103 -23.73 -0.09 27.13
C PRO A 1103 -23.34 -1.55 27.43
N TRP A 1104 -23.03 -1.92 28.68
CA TRP A 1104 -22.67 -3.31 29.05
C TRP A 1104 -23.58 -3.99 30.09
N ALA A 1105 -24.75 -3.44 30.41
CA ALA A 1105 -25.72 -4.12 31.27
C ALA A 1105 -26.75 -4.93 30.46
N VAL A 1106 -26.48 -6.21 30.23
CA VAL A 1106 -27.51 -7.22 29.91
C VAL A 1106 -27.52 -8.25 31.04
N GLU A 1107 -28.29 -7.97 32.09
CA GLU A 1107 -28.80 -9.02 32.98
C GLU A 1107 -29.97 -9.71 32.28
N SER A 1108 -29.88 -11.02 32.15
CA SER A 1108 -30.92 -11.91 31.68
C SER A 1108 -32.05 -11.98 32.71
N ASP A 1109 -33.20 -11.38 32.41
CA ASP A 1109 -34.42 -11.61 33.19
C ASP A 1109 -35.50 -12.24 32.31
N LEU A 1110 -35.57 -13.57 32.40
CA LEU A 1110 -36.60 -14.42 31.85
C LEU A 1110 -37.81 -14.40 32.79
N SER A 1111 -38.77 -13.49 32.59
CA SER A 1111 -40.16 -13.76 32.98
C SER A 1111 -41.12 -12.76 32.36
N THR A 1112 -41.90 -13.21 31.37
CA THR A 1112 -43.35 -12.97 31.18
C THR A 1112 -43.73 -13.30 29.74
N VAL A 1113 -43.95 -14.60 29.47
CA VAL A 1113 -44.76 -15.02 28.33
C VAL A 1113 -46.10 -15.47 28.90
N SER A 1114 -47.16 -14.75 28.50
CA SER A 1114 -48.54 -15.11 28.78
C SER A 1114 -48.87 -16.46 28.16
N GLU A 1115 -49.52 -17.32 28.94
CA GLU A 1115 -50.06 -18.61 28.55
C GLU A 1115 -50.79 -18.55 27.20
N PHE A 1116 -50.22 -19.20 26.19
CA PHE A 1116 -50.96 -19.71 25.05
C PHE A 1116 -50.92 -21.24 25.11
N GLN A 1117 -52.10 -21.85 25.09
CA GLN A 1117 -52.26 -23.30 25.11
C GLN A 1117 -51.59 -23.95 23.90
N PRO A 1118 -50.92 -25.11 24.06
CA PRO A 1118 -50.36 -25.83 22.93
C PRO A 1118 -51.49 -26.46 22.12
N VAL A 1119 -51.68 -25.99 20.89
CA VAL A 1119 -52.40 -26.74 19.86
C VAL A 1119 -51.43 -27.79 19.32
N GLU A 1120 -51.87 -29.04 19.29
CA GLU A 1120 -51.13 -30.21 18.79
C GLU A 1120 -50.79 -30.07 17.29
N THR A 1121 -49.67 -29.44 16.94
CA THR A 1121 -49.12 -29.48 15.55
C THR A 1121 -47.60 -29.68 15.49
N VAL A 1122 -46.96 -30.11 16.59
CA VAL A 1122 -45.49 -30.26 16.66
C VAL A 1122 -44.99 -31.63 16.14
N SER A 1123 -45.87 -32.59 15.82
CA SER A 1123 -45.44 -33.94 15.40
C SER A 1123 -45.09 -34.08 13.91
N THR A 1124 -45.49 -33.16 13.04
CA THR A 1124 -45.27 -33.29 11.58
C THR A 1124 -43.99 -32.61 11.08
N LEU A 1125 -43.56 -31.50 11.69
CA LEU A 1125 -42.37 -30.75 11.24
C LEU A 1125 -41.04 -31.43 11.60
N HIS A 1126 -40.96 -32.04 12.78
CA HIS A 1126 -39.75 -32.76 13.22
C HIS A 1126 -39.52 -34.06 12.42
N ASP A 1127 -40.62 -34.67 11.94
CA ASP A 1127 -40.62 -35.88 11.11
C ASP A 1127 -40.22 -35.61 9.65
N ILE A 1128 -40.52 -34.42 9.11
CA ILE A 1128 -40.10 -34.01 7.75
C ILE A 1128 -38.59 -33.72 7.72
N LEU A 1129 -38.05 -33.05 8.74
CA LEU A 1129 -36.61 -32.79 8.88
C LEU A 1129 -35.79 -34.08 9.05
N ALA A 1130 -36.37 -35.12 9.68
CA ALA A 1130 -35.72 -36.42 9.88
C ALA A 1130 -35.74 -37.33 8.64
N ARG A 1131 -36.62 -37.08 7.66
CA ARG A 1131 -36.82 -37.95 6.47
C ARG A 1131 -36.12 -37.45 5.20
N GLY A 1132 -35.50 -36.27 5.21
CA GLY A 1132 -34.89 -35.63 4.03
C GLY A 1132 -33.37 -35.77 3.86
N ALA A 1133 -32.65 -36.47 4.74
CA ALA A 1133 -31.19 -36.63 4.63
C ALA A 1133 -30.81 -37.98 3.99
N PRO A 1134 -30.09 -38.02 2.86
CA PRO A 1134 -29.42 -39.23 2.41
C PRO A 1134 -28.21 -39.53 3.32
N ALA A 1135 -28.01 -40.80 3.65
CA ALA A 1135 -26.90 -41.27 4.48
C ALA A 1135 -25.53 -40.90 3.87
N PRO A 1136 -24.52 -40.52 4.67
CA PRO A 1136 -23.18 -40.26 4.16
C PRO A 1136 -22.58 -41.54 3.56
N VAL A 1137 -22.05 -41.39 2.33
CA VAL A 1137 -21.27 -42.42 1.66
C VAL A 1137 -19.93 -42.54 2.40
N ASN A 1138 -19.71 -43.69 3.04
CA ASN A 1138 -18.41 -44.07 3.60
C ASN A 1138 -17.37 -44.12 2.47
N TRP A 1139 -16.43 -43.18 2.47
CA TRP A 1139 -15.15 -43.37 1.81
C TRP A 1139 -14.16 -43.84 2.88
N ASP A 1140 -13.68 -45.07 2.73
CA ASP A 1140 -12.70 -45.71 3.59
C ASP A 1140 -11.34 -45.67 2.89
N PRO A 1141 -10.44 -44.73 3.19
CA PRO A 1141 -9.02 -44.97 3.05
C PRO A 1141 -8.52 -45.50 4.40
N TRP A 1142 -7.73 -46.57 4.40
CA TRP A 1142 -7.08 -47.19 5.57
C TRP A 1142 -7.86 -48.31 6.26
N GLY A 1143 -8.04 -49.42 5.52
CA GLY A 1143 -8.12 -50.73 6.16
C GLY A 1143 -6.78 -51.10 6.81
N SER A 1144 -6.73 -51.17 8.15
CA SER A 1144 -6.19 -52.28 8.98
C SER A 1144 -5.82 -51.82 10.41
N GLU A 1145 -6.61 -52.28 11.39
CA GLU A 1145 -6.25 -52.39 12.81
C GLU A 1145 -5.79 -53.84 13.12
N PRO A 1146 -5.29 -54.20 14.33
CA PRO A 1146 -4.61 -53.40 15.37
C PRO A 1146 -3.34 -54.10 15.93
N SER A 1147 -2.51 -53.38 16.70
CA SER A 1147 -1.81 -54.01 17.83
C SER A 1147 -1.67 -53.06 19.01
N THR A 1148 -2.05 -53.60 20.16
CA THR A 1148 -2.14 -53.07 21.52
C THR A 1148 -0.82 -52.54 22.08
N PHE A 1149 -0.83 -51.45 22.85
CA PHE A 1149 -0.11 -51.34 24.15
C PHE A 1149 -0.56 -50.08 24.92
N SER A 1150 -1.15 -50.27 26.10
CA SER A 1150 -1.26 -49.24 27.16
C SER A 1150 0.01 -49.28 28.03
N PRO A 1151 0.38 -48.17 28.70
CA PRO A 1151 0.05 -48.09 30.13
C PRO A 1151 -0.23 -46.67 30.70
N SER A 1152 -1.35 -46.59 31.44
CA SER A 1152 -1.58 -45.93 32.75
C SER A 1152 -0.72 -44.76 33.24
N ILE A 1153 -1.39 -43.65 33.61
CA ILE A 1153 -0.93 -42.65 34.60
C ILE A 1153 -2.02 -42.46 35.69
N PRO A 1154 -1.68 -42.52 37.00
CA PRO A 1154 -2.63 -42.44 38.13
C PRO A 1154 -2.97 -40.99 38.58
N PRO A 1155 -4.04 -40.79 39.38
CA PRO A 1155 -4.52 -39.47 39.77
C PRO A 1155 -3.89 -38.99 41.09
N LEU A 1156 -3.57 -37.70 41.20
CA LEU A 1156 -3.11 -37.05 42.43
C LEU A 1156 -4.05 -35.90 42.83
N THR A 1157 -4.99 -36.27 43.69
CA THR A 1157 -5.46 -35.61 44.93
C THR A 1157 -5.16 -34.12 45.14
N LYS A 1158 -6.23 -33.34 45.30
CA LYS A 1158 -6.28 -32.11 46.10
C LYS A 1158 -6.41 -32.47 47.60
N PRO A 1159 -5.79 -31.71 48.52
CA PRO A 1159 -6.28 -31.55 49.87
C PRO A 1159 -6.91 -30.18 50.08
N SER A 1160 -7.77 -30.15 51.09
CA SER A 1160 -8.77 -29.14 51.40
C SER A 1160 -8.64 -28.67 52.86
N PHE A 1161 -9.08 -27.42 53.12
CA PHE A 1161 -9.49 -26.86 54.43
C PHE A 1161 -8.37 -26.69 55.49
N ASP A 1162 -8.34 -25.74 56.43
CA ASP A 1162 -9.42 -24.92 57.01
C ASP A 1162 -8.89 -23.73 57.84
N THR A 1163 -9.74 -22.69 57.95
CA THR A 1163 -10.01 -21.74 59.07
C THR A 1163 -8.92 -21.06 59.92
N THR A 1164 -9.05 -19.72 60.09
CA THR A 1164 -9.54 -18.99 61.31
C THR A 1164 -9.05 -17.53 61.29
N VAL A 1165 -9.94 -16.53 61.09
CA VAL A 1165 -10.62 -15.67 62.09
C VAL A 1165 -9.70 -14.87 63.02
N GLY A 1166 -9.79 -13.53 62.92
CA GLY A 1166 -9.26 -12.58 63.90
C GLY A 1166 -9.57 -11.12 63.53
N SER A 1167 -10.76 -10.66 63.90
CA SER A 1167 -11.26 -9.28 63.78
C SER A 1167 -10.68 -8.35 64.86
N SER A 1168 -10.39 -7.08 64.51
CA SER A 1168 -10.49 -5.96 65.45
C SER A 1168 -10.75 -4.64 64.71
N GLU A 1169 -11.85 -3.99 65.08
CA GLU A 1169 -12.32 -2.67 64.69
C GLU A 1169 -11.43 -1.53 65.22
N ALA A 1170 -11.33 -0.41 64.49
CA ALA A 1170 -11.84 0.92 64.91
C ALA A 1170 -11.18 2.08 64.14
N SER A 1171 -12.05 2.87 63.47
CA SER A 1171 -12.08 4.34 63.29
C SER A 1171 -10.78 5.15 63.11
N THR A 1172 -10.69 5.97 62.05
CA THR A 1172 -11.01 7.43 62.06
C THR A 1172 -10.62 8.13 60.74
N GLU A 1173 -11.56 8.93 60.24
CA GLU A 1173 -11.41 10.23 59.55
C GLU A 1173 -10.54 10.36 58.27
N SER A 1174 -11.24 10.55 57.15
CA SER A 1174 -10.72 11.09 55.88
C SER A 1174 -10.76 12.63 55.86
N PRO A 1175 -9.68 13.33 55.45
CA PRO A 1175 -9.68 14.79 55.27
C PRO A 1175 -10.32 15.21 53.92
N PRO A 1176 -10.84 16.46 53.81
CA PRO A 1176 -11.52 16.95 52.61
C PRO A 1176 -10.54 17.35 51.50
N PRO A 1177 -11.00 17.42 50.22
CA PRO A 1177 -10.17 17.80 49.08
C PRO A 1177 -9.85 19.30 49.04
N PRO A 1178 -8.70 19.70 48.45
CA PRO A 1178 -8.26 21.10 48.39
C PRO A 1178 -9.05 21.93 47.35
N PRO A 1179 -9.13 23.26 47.53
CA PRO A 1179 -9.87 24.17 46.65
C PRO A 1179 -9.14 24.44 45.31
N PRO A 1180 -9.87 24.83 44.25
CA PRO A 1180 -9.28 25.08 42.94
C PRO A 1180 -8.49 26.41 42.88
N PRO A 1181 -7.38 26.48 42.12
CA PRO A 1181 -6.58 27.69 41.98
C PRO A 1181 -7.23 28.75 41.05
N PRO A 1182 -6.84 30.03 41.17
CA PRO A 1182 -7.55 31.16 40.59
C PRO A 1182 -7.34 31.32 39.08
N ARG A 1183 -8.42 31.69 38.36
CA ARG A 1183 -8.38 32.04 36.93
C ARG A 1183 -7.58 33.33 36.70
N ARG A 1184 -6.38 33.22 36.12
CA ARG A 1184 -5.68 34.34 35.48
C ARG A 1184 -6.00 34.37 33.98
N ARG A 1185 -6.53 35.51 33.53
CA ARG A 1185 -6.63 35.90 32.11
C ARG A 1185 -5.22 36.11 31.55
N VAL A 1186 -4.86 35.35 30.53
CA VAL A 1186 -3.80 35.71 29.58
C VAL A 1186 -4.35 35.40 28.18
N GLY A 1187 -4.44 36.45 27.36
CA GLY A 1187 -4.92 36.34 25.98
C GLY A 1187 -3.89 35.62 25.11
N GLN A 1188 -4.36 34.71 24.27
CA GLN A 1188 -3.59 34.21 23.13
C GLN A 1188 -4.08 34.93 21.88
N GLN A 1189 -3.16 35.70 21.28
CA GLN A 1189 -3.26 36.19 19.92
C GLN A 1189 -3.14 34.99 18.95
N LEU A 1190 -4.09 34.87 18.02
CA LEU A 1190 -3.94 34.06 16.81
C LEU A 1190 -2.99 34.78 15.82
N PRO A 1191 -2.14 34.06 15.06
CA PRO A 1191 -1.31 34.67 14.01
C PRO A 1191 -2.14 35.21 12.83
N ASP A 1192 -1.85 36.46 12.45
CA ASP A 1192 -2.40 37.21 11.32
C ASP A 1192 -1.96 36.65 9.94
N VAL A 1193 -2.47 35.49 9.52
CA VAL A 1193 -2.25 34.97 8.15
C VAL A 1193 -3.54 34.71 7.36
N LEU A 1194 -4.72 34.92 7.94
CA LEU A 1194 -6.01 34.65 7.29
C LEU A 1194 -6.87 35.88 6.99
N ARG A 1195 -6.26 37.04 6.73
CA ARG A 1195 -6.99 38.27 6.31
C ARG A 1195 -6.57 38.92 4.99
N SER A 1196 -5.64 38.34 4.23
CA SER A 1196 -5.25 38.89 2.91
C SER A 1196 -5.66 38.07 1.69
N ILE A 1197 -6.57 37.09 1.81
CA ILE A 1197 -7.07 36.28 0.67
C ILE A 1197 -8.58 36.50 0.44
N ALA A 1198 -9.08 37.67 0.87
CA ALA A 1198 -10.42 38.14 0.51
C ALA A 1198 -10.37 39.63 0.17
N LYS A 1199 -9.53 39.98 -0.81
CA LYS A 1199 -9.61 41.21 -1.62
C LYS A 1199 -9.07 40.98 -3.01
#